data_AF-A0A5C5ZVK9-F1
#
_entry.id   AF-A0A5C5ZVK9-F1
#
_cell.length_a   1.000
_cell.length_b   1.000
_cell.length_c   1.000
_cell.angle_alpha   90.00
_cell.angle_beta   90.00
_cell.angle_gamma   90.00
#
_symmetry.space_group_name_H-M   'P 1'
#
loop_
_entity.id
_entity.type
_entity.pdbx_description
1 polymer ?
#
loop_
_entity_poly.entity_id
_entity_poly.type
_entity_poly.pdbx_seq_one_letter_code
_entity_poly.pdbx_strand_id
1 'polypeptide(L)'
;MKRTLALLTVLLLAPMAMLRAADQPASQRPNVLIVITDDQGYGELSSHGNPVLQTPNLDRLSSESIRLTDFHVAPMCTPTRGQLMTGVDALRNGASNVSSGRTLLRREFPTVGNVFADSGWSTGLFGKWHLGDTYLYRPQDRGFHESLWFPSSHIGSVPDHWENDYFDDTYIHNGHRQAYNGYTTNVFFREAMTWMKGEADAGRPFFCYLATAAAHQPHFVPEKYLGPVRVALNAVRSRLPSLEPATEEQLVRFLAMCVNIDENMGRLDEFLIERGLRDNTVVIFLTDNGSTFGPKYFNAGMKGGKTALWEGGHHVPCFVRWPGGGLQTAGDVDGLTEVQDLLPTLIELLGLKIPADTRFDGMSLASVLRGNAVVPEDRKLVINYSRMPFKTVRTTPQNPAVPRREGAGVLWQHWRLLKDSELYNLQEDPLQQHNVIDSHPEVVAVMRSYLDQWWNGLKENVNVFERSIVGDDAENPVQLTACEWADVFIDQQAQVRRGERKNGLWHIEVAEAGDYAFTLSRWPHEAGLRLQDGIGETRVTDGVLTGGLEWPVSSARLRVGDVEQLAKVNKDSSSVRFKMSLPAGRSTMQTWLHDEHGREIGGAYYVAVERLRTKPPVRLILDTDMSGDADDAGTLAMLHAMVDRDECELLATIVNRADLTKASAAAVDAINTYYGRPNIPIGTDKFGPTALQRTSLYAPGLRDGFPSDVGPDDQAPDALDVYRSVLAAQLDGSVTICSVGALSNLAELWRREPDLVRAKIRRVVVMGGQFPPAANPETNIATHPDAARLVAAQWPTEIVWQGFEVGNPVITGEALKRTPRSNPVRRAFELRLFRKRPSIEGGQPSYDQAAAFYAVRGENAELWNEERGGRVVIDEQGFSRWVSDATSRQVMVTRSCPPELLARQIEALMVAPPKGSTTKQPQ
;
A
#
# COMPACT_ATOMS: atom_id res chain seq x y z
N MET A 1 43.85 74.71 -35.34
CA MET A 1 44.91 73.69 -35.12
C MET A 1 44.70 73.06 -33.74
N LYS A 2 44.51 71.72 -33.71
CA LYS A 2 44.64 70.79 -32.55
C LYS A 2 43.58 70.92 -31.43
N ARG A 3 43.03 69.88 -30.80
CA ARG A 3 43.04 68.41 -30.97
C ARG A 3 41.88 67.86 -30.11
N THR A 4 41.36 66.73 -30.57
CA THR A 4 40.36 65.79 -30.04
C THR A 4 40.52 65.40 -28.56
N LEU A 5 39.40 65.24 -27.82
CA LEU A 5 39.34 64.37 -26.64
C LEU A 5 38.01 63.61 -26.63
N ALA A 6 38.06 62.33 -26.97
CA ALA A 6 37.00 61.35 -26.77
C ALA A 6 37.12 60.81 -25.34
N LEU A 7 36.02 60.83 -24.57
CA LEU A 7 35.94 60.18 -23.27
C LEU A 7 35.36 58.78 -23.46
N LEU A 8 36.16 57.75 -23.18
CA LEU A 8 35.73 56.36 -23.08
C LEU A 8 34.85 56.19 -21.83
N THR A 9 33.60 55.76 -22.02
CA THR A 9 32.77 55.19 -20.96
C THR A 9 33.09 53.70 -20.86
N VAL A 10 33.83 53.30 -19.81
CA VAL A 10 34.05 51.88 -19.49
C VAL A 10 32.81 51.37 -18.74
N LEU A 11 31.98 50.57 -19.40
CA LEU A 11 30.97 49.74 -18.74
C LEU A 11 31.70 48.61 -17.99
N LEU A 12 31.71 48.67 -16.65
CA LEU A 12 32.01 47.53 -15.78
C LEU A 12 30.86 46.53 -15.86
N LEU A 13 30.98 45.54 -16.75
CA LEU A 13 30.20 44.30 -16.69
C LEU A 13 30.68 43.49 -15.48
N ALA A 14 29.96 43.58 -14.37
CA ALA A 14 30.10 42.61 -13.29
C ALA A 14 29.66 41.22 -13.81
N PRO A 15 30.36 40.12 -13.46
CA PRO A 15 29.92 38.78 -13.84
C PRO A 15 28.58 38.53 -13.15
N MET A 16 27.53 38.37 -13.96
CA MET A 16 26.20 37.99 -13.51
C MET A 16 26.33 36.57 -12.95
N ALA A 17 26.44 36.43 -11.63
CA ALA A 17 26.42 35.14 -10.97
C ALA A 17 25.09 34.46 -11.33
N MET A 18 25.14 33.37 -12.10
CA MET A 18 23.95 32.57 -12.39
C MET A 18 23.39 32.06 -11.06
N LEU A 19 22.22 32.55 -10.65
CA LEU A 19 21.50 32.01 -9.50
C LEU A 19 21.22 30.53 -9.74
N ARG A 20 21.47 29.68 -8.74
CA ARG A 20 21.10 28.25 -8.79
C ARG A 20 19.59 28.15 -9.03
N ALA A 21 19.13 27.16 -9.80
CA ALA A 21 17.68 27.01 -10.03
C ALA A 21 16.94 26.75 -8.71
N ALA A 22 17.55 26.04 -7.77
CA ALA A 22 17.03 25.86 -6.41
C ALA A 22 16.89 27.16 -5.58
N ASP A 23 17.54 28.26 -5.99
CA ASP A 23 17.46 29.58 -5.34
C ASP A 23 16.47 30.52 -6.05
N GLN A 24 15.93 30.12 -7.21
CA GLN A 24 14.92 30.89 -7.93
C GLN A 24 13.51 30.72 -7.30
N PRO A 25 12.58 31.67 -7.53
CA PRO A 25 11.17 31.48 -7.21
C PRO A 25 10.64 30.18 -7.82
N ALA A 26 9.80 29.44 -7.09
CA ALA A 26 9.31 28.12 -7.49
C ALA A 26 8.75 28.10 -8.93
N SER A 27 8.04 29.16 -9.35
CA SER A 27 7.46 29.30 -10.68
C SER A 27 8.46 29.47 -11.84
N GLN A 28 9.74 29.75 -11.53
CA GLN A 28 10.81 29.88 -12.54
C GLN A 28 11.68 28.63 -12.63
N ARG A 29 11.56 27.71 -11.67
CA ARG A 29 12.34 26.47 -11.66
C ARG A 29 11.87 25.53 -12.78
N PRO A 30 12.78 24.81 -13.45
CA PRO A 30 12.40 23.88 -14.50
C PRO A 30 11.72 22.64 -13.92
N ASN A 31 10.79 22.10 -14.68
CA ASN A 31 10.26 20.77 -14.44
C ASN A 31 11.21 19.71 -14.98
N VAL A 32 11.09 18.48 -14.50
CA VAL A 32 11.84 17.34 -14.98
C VAL A 32 10.90 16.18 -15.22
N LEU A 33 11.03 15.56 -16.40
CA LEU A 33 10.27 14.38 -16.79
C LEU A 33 11.24 13.34 -17.33
N ILE A 34 11.33 12.21 -16.64
CA ILE A 34 12.03 11.02 -17.11
C ILE A 34 10.98 10.03 -17.58
N VAL A 35 11.03 9.68 -18.87
CA VAL A 35 10.24 8.60 -19.45
C VAL A 35 11.14 7.40 -19.70
N ILE A 36 10.82 6.27 -19.09
CA ILE A 36 11.54 5.01 -19.30
C ILE A 36 10.59 3.91 -19.76
N THR A 37 11.00 3.18 -20.79
CA THR A 37 10.25 2.02 -21.30
C THR A 37 10.92 0.70 -20.90
N ASP A 38 10.11 -0.36 -20.83
CA ASP A 38 10.51 -1.68 -20.34
C ASP A 38 10.71 -2.64 -21.52
N ASP A 39 11.88 -3.28 -21.64
CA ASP A 39 12.22 -4.27 -22.67
C ASP A 39 12.22 -3.82 -24.14
N GLN A 40 11.91 -2.56 -24.41
CA GLN A 40 12.19 -1.91 -25.69
C GLN A 40 13.71 -1.70 -25.78
N GLY A 41 14.36 -2.16 -26.84
CA GLY A 41 15.78 -1.91 -27.03
C GLY A 41 16.06 -0.78 -28.01
N TYR A 42 17.35 -0.59 -28.30
CA TYR A 42 17.84 0.41 -29.25
C TYR A 42 17.27 0.25 -30.65
N GLY A 43 17.02 -0.97 -31.11
CA GLY A 43 16.51 -1.25 -32.44
C GLY A 43 15.04 -0.90 -32.62
N GLU A 44 14.26 -0.72 -31.55
CA GLU A 44 12.82 -0.47 -31.58
C GLU A 44 12.47 1.03 -31.75
N LEU A 45 13.18 1.71 -32.65
CA LEU A 45 12.96 3.09 -33.06
C LEU A 45 13.15 3.20 -34.58
N SER A 46 12.26 3.88 -35.31
CA SER A 46 12.42 4.06 -36.76
C SER A 46 13.65 4.91 -37.11
N SER A 47 13.97 5.92 -36.28
CA SER A 47 15.21 6.72 -36.40
C SER A 47 16.49 5.89 -36.27
N HIS A 48 16.44 4.70 -35.66
CA HIS A 48 17.56 3.76 -35.57
C HIS A 48 17.54 2.69 -36.67
N GLY A 49 16.70 2.88 -37.70
CA GLY A 49 16.65 2.03 -38.89
C GLY A 49 15.75 0.80 -38.79
N ASN A 50 14.84 0.75 -37.81
CA ASN A 50 13.89 -0.37 -37.72
C ASN A 50 13.10 -0.52 -39.03
N PRO A 51 13.10 -1.71 -39.66
CA PRO A 51 12.44 -1.90 -40.96
C PRO A 51 10.92 -2.01 -40.86
N VAL A 52 10.35 -2.29 -39.67
CA VAL A 52 8.92 -2.53 -39.46
C VAL A 52 8.25 -1.37 -38.75
N LEU A 53 8.83 -0.96 -37.62
CA LEU A 53 8.23 -0.01 -36.71
C LEU A 53 8.28 1.41 -37.28
N GLN A 54 7.27 2.22 -37.00
CA GLN A 54 7.26 3.65 -37.25
C GLN A 54 6.98 4.34 -35.92
N THR A 55 7.90 5.18 -35.46
CA THR A 55 7.85 5.91 -34.19
C THR A 55 8.00 7.42 -34.42
N PRO A 56 7.07 8.08 -35.13
CA PRO A 56 7.22 9.47 -35.53
C PRO A 56 7.36 10.44 -34.34
N ASN A 57 6.77 10.15 -33.19
CA ASN A 57 6.86 11.04 -32.03
C ASN A 57 8.20 10.92 -31.31
N LEU A 58 8.69 9.69 -31.14
CA LEU A 58 10.02 9.43 -30.61
C LEU A 58 11.12 9.88 -31.57
N ASP A 59 10.93 9.75 -32.88
CA ASP A 59 11.86 10.26 -33.89
C ASP A 59 11.93 11.79 -33.85
N ARG A 60 10.78 12.46 -33.68
CA ARG A 60 10.74 13.91 -33.45
C ARG A 60 11.49 14.28 -32.17
N LEU A 61 11.22 13.62 -31.05
CA LEU A 61 11.95 13.82 -29.79
C LEU A 61 13.47 13.64 -30.02
N SER A 62 13.88 12.56 -30.67
CA SER A 62 15.28 12.24 -31.00
C SER A 62 15.94 13.38 -31.79
N SER A 63 15.28 13.89 -32.84
CA SER A 63 15.78 14.99 -33.67
C SER A 63 15.90 16.33 -32.94
N GLU A 64 15.08 16.55 -31.91
CA GLU A 64 15.07 17.76 -31.10
C GLU A 64 15.93 17.67 -29.83
N SER A 65 16.59 16.52 -29.62
CA SER A 65 17.33 16.23 -28.39
C SER A 65 18.84 16.17 -28.62
N ILE A 66 19.57 16.32 -27.52
CA ILE A 66 20.91 15.75 -27.40
C ILE A 66 20.76 14.23 -27.27
N ARG A 67 21.52 13.47 -28.06
CA ARG A 67 21.48 12.00 -28.08
C ARG A 67 22.81 11.48 -27.57
N LEU A 68 22.76 10.71 -26.48
CA LEU A 68 23.95 10.01 -25.98
C LEU A 68 24.12 8.72 -26.79
N THR A 69 25.07 8.71 -27.72
CA THR A 69 25.17 7.65 -28.74
C THR A 69 25.81 6.35 -28.24
N ASP A 70 26.57 6.40 -27.15
CA ASP A 70 27.19 5.25 -26.48
C ASP A 70 26.77 5.22 -24.99
N PHE A 71 25.45 5.13 -24.79
CA PHE A 71 24.79 5.15 -23.48
C PHE A 71 24.41 3.75 -23.01
N HIS A 72 24.81 3.43 -21.78
CA HIS A 72 24.66 2.09 -21.23
C HIS A 72 23.83 2.02 -19.95
N VAL A 73 23.19 0.87 -19.77
CA VAL A 73 22.42 0.48 -18.59
C VAL A 73 22.89 -0.88 -18.11
N ALA A 74 22.39 -1.36 -16.98
CA ALA A 74 22.48 -2.80 -16.71
C ALA A 74 21.54 -3.56 -17.67
N PRO A 75 21.87 -4.79 -18.10
CA PRO A 75 21.04 -5.52 -19.07
C PRO A 75 19.82 -6.18 -18.42
N MET A 76 19.21 -5.51 -17.44
CA MET A 76 18.09 -5.97 -16.65
C MET A 76 17.42 -4.79 -15.91
N CYS A 77 16.09 -4.79 -15.85
CA CYS A 77 15.29 -3.67 -15.37
C CYS A 77 15.59 -3.19 -13.93
N THR A 78 15.57 -4.06 -12.91
CA THR A 78 15.83 -3.65 -11.51
C THR A 78 17.21 -3.01 -11.31
N PRO A 79 18.33 -3.64 -11.74
CA PRO A 79 19.65 -3.00 -11.75
C PRO A 79 19.69 -1.60 -12.35
N THR A 80 19.13 -1.43 -13.56
CA THR A 80 19.08 -0.14 -14.24
C THR A 80 18.30 0.90 -13.46
N ARG A 81 17.13 0.51 -12.93
CA ARG A 81 16.26 1.39 -12.14
C ARG A 81 16.95 1.80 -10.84
N GLY A 82 17.65 0.89 -10.18
CA GLY A 82 18.45 1.20 -8.99
C GLY A 82 19.54 2.21 -9.30
N GLN A 83 20.30 2.00 -10.38
CA GLN A 83 21.34 2.92 -10.84
C GLN A 83 20.77 4.30 -11.21
N LEU A 84 19.64 4.35 -11.93
CA LEU A 84 18.95 5.60 -12.25
C LEU A 84 18.52 6.37 -10.99
N MET A 85 17.93 5.65 -10.03
CA MET A 85 17.40 6.26 -8.82
C MET A 85 18.51 6.77 -7.91
N THR A 86 19.71 6.19 -7.92
CA THR A 86 20.74 6.49 -6.91
C THR A 86 22.03 7.08 -7.46
N GLY A 87 22.28 6.99 -8.77
CA GLY A 87 23.59 7.30 -9.35
C GLY A 87 24.71 6.37 -8.88
N VAL A 88 24.36 5.17 -8.40
CA VAL A 88 25.26 4.21 -7.76
C VAL A 88 25.11 2.82 -8.42
N ASP A 89 26.20 2.09 -8.54
CA ASP A 89 26.27 0.75 -9.14
C ASP A 89 25.24 -0.22 -8.54
N ALA A 90 24.64 -1.08 -9.38
CA ALA A 90 23.56 -1.99 -8.98
C ALA A 90 23.96 -2.98 -7.86
N LEU A 91 25.20 -3.47 -7.83
CA LEU A 91 25.66 -4.34 -6.75
C LEU A 91 26.00 -3.55 -5.48
N ARG A 92 26.33 -2.26 -5.60
CA ARG A 92 26.55 -1.37 -4.45
C ARG A 92 25.24 -0.89 -3.84
N ASN A 93 24.23 -0.56 -4.65
CA ASN A 93 22.91 -0.12 -4.18
C ASN A 93 21.97 -1.29 -3.80
N GLY A 94 22.36 -2.54 -4.08
CA GLY A 94 21.66 -3.75 -3.65
C GLY A 94 20.53 -4.24 -4.58
N ALA A 95 19.95 -3.34 -5.39
CA ALA A 95 18.92 -3.65 -6.38
C ALA A 95 19.54 -4.37 -7.58
N SER A 96 19.90 -5.63 -7.40
CA SER A 96 20.81 -6.36 -8.28
C SER A 96 20.13 -7.42 -9.14
N ASN A 97 18.86 -7.73 -8.90
CA ASN A 97 18.09 -8.71 -9.67
C ASN A 97 16.60 -8.38 -9.69
N VAL A 98 15.84 -8.97 -10.62
CA VAL A 98 14.39 -8.72 -10.77
C VAL A 98 13.51 -9.43 -9.75
N SER A 99 14.07 -10.37 -8.99
CA SER A 99 13.36 -11.18 -8.01
C SER A 99 14.39 -11.83 -7.08
N SER A 100 13.98 -12.88 -6.37
CA SER A 100 14.84 -13.74 -5.57
C SER A 100 15.48 -13.05 -4.36
N GLY A 101 14.75 -12.12 -3.73
CA GLY A 101 15.22 -11.38 -2.55
C GLY A 101 16.26 -10.28 -2.86
N ARG A 102 16.48 -9.96 -4.13
CA ARG A 102 17.55 -9.05 -4.59
C ARG A 102 17.01 -7.81 -5.31
N THR A 103 15.75 -7.48 -5.07
CA THR A 103 15.06 -6.34 -5.69
C THR A 103 15.19 -5.05 -4.88
N LEU A 104 15.31 -5.20 -3.56
CA LEU A 104 15.20 -4.10 -2.60
C LEU A 104 16.39 -3.14 -2.71
N LEU A 105 16.08 -1.86 -2.95
CA LEU A 105 17.08 -0.79 -2.97
C LEU A 105 17.52 -0.43 -1.54
N ARG A 106 18.82 -0.53 -1.29
CA ARG A 106 19.45 -0.16 0.00
C ARG A 106 18.96 1.19 0.50
N ARG A 107 18.60 1.23 1.80
CA ARG A 107 17.93 2.39 2.43
C ARG A 107 18.86 3.57 2.63
N GLU A 108 20.16 3.33 2.73
CA GLU A 108 21.17 4.38 2.92
C GLU A 108 21.38 5.26 1.68
N PHE A 109 20.96 4.82 0.49
CA PHE A 109 21.06 5.63 -0.72
C PHE A 109 19.77 6.45 -0.92
N PRO A 110 19.87 7.80 -0.89
CA PRO A 110 18.74 8.65 -1.26
C PRO A 110 18.42 8.42 -2.73
N THR A 111 17.14 8.35 -3.06
CA THR A 111 16.72 8.27 -4.46
C THR A 111 16.69 9.67 -5.10
N VAL A 112 16.60 9.73 -6.42
CA VAL A 112 16.27 10.94 -7.17
C VAL A 112 14.99 11.58 -6.64
N GLY A 113 13.98 10.78 -6.24
CA GLY A 113 12.78 11.27 -5.56
C GLY A 113 13.12 12.03 -4.28
N ASN A 114 13.94 11.47 -3.39
CA ASN A 114 14.38 12.16 -2.17
C ASN A 114 15.14 13.46 -2.50
N VAL A 115 16.09 13.40 -3.44
CA VAL A 115 16.90 14.57 -3.84
C VAL A 115 16.03 15.72 -4.37
N PHE A 116 15.04 15.43 -5.22
CA PHE A 116 14.12 16.44 -5.73
C PHE A 116 13.16 16.97 -4.66
N ALA A 117 12.60 16.08 -3.84
CA ALA A 117 11.71 16.45 -2.74
C ALA A 117 12.41 17.39 -1.75
N ASP A 118 13.61 17.05 -1.29
CA ASP A 118 14.40 17.86 -0.35
C ASP A 118 14.86 19.20 -0.97
N SER A 119 14.92 19.26 -2.30
CA SER A 119 15.21 20.48 -3.08
C SER A 119 13.97 21.34 -3.32
N GLY A 120 12.77 20.87 -2.99
CA GLY A 120 11.51 21.61 -3.08
C GLY A 120 10.73 21.40 -4.38
N TRP A 121 10.93 20.29 -5.08
CA TRP A 121 10.09 19.86 -6.19
C TRP A 121 9.00 18.92 -5.69
N SER A 122 7.81 19.03 -6.27
CA SER A 122 6.81 17.95 -6.18
C SER A 122 7.31 16.74 -6.96
N THR A 123 7.11 15.53 -6.45
CA THR A 123 7.66 14.30 -7.04
C THR A 123 6.54 13.31 -7.31
N GLY A 124 6.48 12.80 -8.54
CA GLY A 124 5.45 11.89 -9.01
C GLY A 124 6.06 10.67 -9.69
N LEU A 125 5.56 9.48 -9.35
CA LEU A 125 5.90 8.21 -10.01
C LEU A 125 4.66 7.60 -10.65
N PHE A 126 4.75 7.25 -11.94
CA PHE A 126 3.65 6.63 -12.67
C PHE A 126 4.15 5.39 -13.42
N GLY A 127 3.70 4.22 -12.98
CA GLY A 127 3.98 2.91 -13.57
C GLY A 127 5.00 2.08 -12.79
N LYS A 128 5.97 1.48 -13.46
CA LYS A 128 6.85 0.45 -12.88
C LYS A 128 7.87 1.04 -11.90
N TRP A 129 7.85 0.55 -10.65
CA TRP A 129 8.86 0.88 -9.64
C TRP A 129 9.99 -0.16 -9.58
N HIS A 130 9.66 -1.38 -9.17
CA HIS A 130 10.53 -2.56 -9.16
C HIS A 130 11.81 -2.45 -8.31
N LEU A 131 11.74 -1.71 -7.20
CA LEU A 131 12.83 -1.51 -6.23
C LEU A 131 12.42 -1.84 -4.78
N GLY A 132 11.38 -2.66 -4.66
CA GLY A 132 10.75 -3.11 -3.41
C GLY A 132 9.31 -2.64 -3.26
N ASP A 133 8.50 -3.46 -2.59
CA ASP A 133 7.04 -3.31 -2.48
C ASP A 133 6.53 -3.33 -1.03
N THR A 134 7.45 -3.34 -0.05
CA THR A 134 7.15 -3.29 1.39
C THR A 134 7.74 -2.03 2.02
N TYR A 135 7.24 -1.66 3.20
CA TYR A 135 7.62 -0.45 3.90
C TYR A 135 9.13 -0.27 4.04
N LEU A 136 9.47 1.00 3.81
CA LEU A 136 10.74 1.65 3.51
C LEU A 136 11.35 1.32 2.14
N TYR A 137 10.65 0.62 1.26
CA TYR A 137 11.08 0.42 -0.14
C TYR A 137 10.04 0.85 -1.18
N ARG A 138 8.82 1.22 -0.78
CA ARG A 138 7.76 1.67 -1.71
C ARG A 138 8.05 3.09 -2.22
N PRO A 139 7.53 3.50 -3.39
CA PRO A 139 7.75 4.85 -3.93
C PRO A 139 7.47 5.98 -2.93
N GLN A 140 6.35 5.92 -2.21
CA GLN A 140 5.96 6.93 -1.23
C GLN A 140 6.91 7.00 -0.03
N ASP A 141 7.62 5.92 0.29
CA ASP A 141 8.66 5.92 1.32
C ASP A 141 10.01 6.40 0.77
N ARG A 142 10.15 6.48 -0.56
CA ARG A 142 11.40 6.78 -1.29
C ARG A 142 11.32 8.09 -2.06
N GLY A 143 10.63 9.07 -1.47
CA GLY A 143 10.67 10.47 -1.89
C GLY A 143 9.71 10.82 -3.02
N PHE A 144 8.71 9.99 -3.32
CA PHE A 144 7.62 10.32 -4.25
C PHE A 144 6.37 10.76 -3.49
N HIS A 145 5.96 12.01 -3.65
CA HIS A 145 4.75 12.55 -3.02
C HIS A 145 3.47 12.01 -3.66
N GLU A 146 3.50 11.79 -4.97
CA GLU A 146 2.46 11.13 -5.76
C GLU A 146 3.01 9.82 -6.34
N SER A 147 2.23 8.75 -6.26
CA SER A 147 2.63 7.44 -6.74
C SER A 147 1.44 6.63 -7.23
N LEU A 148 1.45 6.29 -8.51
CA LEU A 148 0.54 5.32 -9.12
C LEU A 148 1.36 4.22 -9.79
N TRP A 149 1.38 3.03 -9.23
CA TRP A 149 2.33 1.99 -9.62
C TRP A 149 1.81 0.57 -9.40
N PHE A 150 2.52 -0.42 -9.95
CA PHE A 150 2.29 -1.83 -9.66
C PHE A 150 3.55 -2.45 -9.05
N PRO A 151 3.41 -3.42 -8.14
CA PRO A 151 4.55 -4.03 -7.46
C PRO A 151 5.30 -5.04 -8.33
N SER A 152 6.56 -5.30 -7.97
CA SER A 152 7.52 -6.15 -8.68
C SER A 152 7.69 -5.80 -10.17
N SER A 153 7.85 -6.81 -11.03
CA SER A 153 8.57 -6.73 -12.29
C SER A 153 7.71 -6.47 -13.52
N HIS A 154 6.43 -6.80 -13.49
CA HIS A 154 5.50 -6.67 -14.62
C HIS A 154 4.06 -6.84 -14.14
N ILE A 155 3.12 -6.48 -15.00
CA ILE A 155 1.71 -6.84 -14.84
C ILE A 155 1.57 -8.36 -14.81
N GLY A 156 0.88 -8.88 -13.80
CA GLY A 156 0.78 -10.32 -13.53
C GLY A 156 1.95 -10.90 -12.73
N SER A 157 2.79 -10.05 -12.12
CA SER A 157 3.77 -10.51 -11.11
C SER A 157 3.07 -10.96 -9.82
N VAL A 158 3.76 -11.75 -8.98
CA VAL A 158 3.15 -12.33 -7.76
C VAL A 158 2.51 -11.28 -6.83
N PRO A 159 3.15 -10.15 -6.48
CA PRO A 159 2.52 -9.14 -5.62
C PRO A 159 1.51 -8.24 -6.35
N ASP A 160 1.45 -8.30 -7.69
CA ASP A 160 0.46 -7.56 -8.47
C ASP A 160 -0.96 -8.00 -8.10
N HIS A 161 -1.96 -7.17 -8.40
CA HIS A 161 -3.34 -7.58 -8.20
C HIS A 161 -3.65 -8.84 -9.03
N TRP A 162 -4.35 -9.79 -8.44
CA TRP A 162 -4.67 -11.05 -9.09
C TRP A 162 -5.43 -10.82 -10.41
N GLU A 163 -4.95 -11.46 -11.48
CA GLU A 163 -5.56 -11.41 -12.83
C GLU A 163 -5.58 -10.04 -13.53
N ASN A 164 -4.74 -9.08 -13.12
CA ASN A 164 -4.45 -7.93 -13.98
C ASN A 164 -3.94 -8.41 -15.35
N ASP A 165 -4.42 -7.79 -16.43
CA ASP A 165 -4.23 -8.23 -17.81
C ASP A 165 -3.88 -7.08 -18.78
N TYR A 166 -3.46 -5.94 -18.25
CA TYR A 166 -3.26 -4.64 -18.91
C TYR A 166 -4.52 -3.78 -19.07
N PHE A 167 -5.73 -4.27 -18.81
CA PHE A 167 -6.98 -3.58 -19.11
C PHE A 167 -7.89 -3.48 -17.89
N ASP A 168 -8.30 -2.25 -17.56
CA ASP A 168 -9.21 -1.99 -16.43
C ASP A 168 -8.65 -2.54 -15.09
N ASP A 169 -7.32 -2.50 -14.97
CA ASP A 169 -6.53 -3.10 -13.90
C ASP A 169 -6.60 -2.34 -12.57
N THR A 170 -6.12 -2.99 -11.52
CA THR A 170 -5.94 -2.41 -10.18
C THR A 170 -4.46 -2.15 -9.87
N TYR A 171 -4.14 -0.91 -9.48
CA TYR A 171 -2.80 -0.44 -9.15
C TYR A 171 -2.71 0.09 -7.72
N ILE A 172 -1.51 0.35 -7.22
CA ILE A 172 -1.26 1.03 -5.95
C ILE A 172 -1.18 2.54 -6.20
N HIS A 173 -2.13 3.29 -5.65
CA HIS A 173 -2.16 4.74 -5.63
C HIS A 173 -1.92 5.23 -4.20
N ASN A 174 -0.76 5.86 -3.94
CA ASN A 174 -0.36 6.37 -2.62
C ASN A 174 -0.58 5.36 -1.48
N GLY A 175 -0.17 4.11 -1.70
CA GLY A 175 -0.25 3.02 -0.72
C GLY A 175 -1.57 2.25 -0.73
N HIS A 176 -2.57 2.64 -1.53
CA HIS A 176 -3.87 1.98 -1.58
C HIS A 176 -4.14 1.35 -2.95
N ARG A 177 -4.69 0.14 -2.97
CA ARG A 177 -5.13 -0.49 -4.23
C ARG A 177 -6.36 0.24 -4.77
N GLN A 178 -6.33 0.63 -6.05
CA GLN A 178 -7.39 1.33 -6.74
C GLN A 178 -7.50 0.85 -8.20
N ALA A 179 -8.72 0.62 -8.67
CA ALA A 179 -9.01 0.23 -10.05
C ALA A 179 -9.02 1.44 -10.99
N TYR A 180 -8.54 1.25 -12.22
CA TYR A 180 -8.46 2.28 -13.24
C TYR A 180 -8.92 1.75 -14.59
N ASN A 181 -9.82 2.49 -15.26
CA ASN A 181 -10.29 2.09 -16.57
C ASN A 181 -9.30 2.48 -17.70
N GLY A 182 -9.13 1.55 -18.64
CA GLY A 182 -8.33 1.68 -19.85
C GLY A 182 -7.08 0.79 -19.87
N TYR A 183 -6.32 0.91 -20.95
CA TYR A 183 -5.06 0.19 -21.15
C TYR A 183 -3.94 0.78 -20.29
N THR A 184 -3.17 -0.05 -19.59
CA THR A 184 -2.14 0.29 -18.58
C THR A 184 -1.25 1.46 -19.00
N THR A 185 -0.62 1.40 -20.18
CA THR A 185 0.27 2.47 -20.65
C THR A 185 -0.49 3.80 -20.79
N ASN A 186 -1.72 3.77 -21.30
CA ASN A 186 -2.54 4.97 -21.45
C ASN A 186 -2.96 5.54 -20.08
N VAL A 187 -3.23 4.67 -19.10
CA VAL A 187 -3.55 5.07 -17.72
C VAL A 187 -2.37 5.84 -17.13
N PHE A 188 -1.17 5.27 -17.12
CA PHE A 188 -0.01 5.95 -16.52
C PHE A 188 0.32 7.29 -17.18
N PHE A 189 0.26 7.39 -18.52
CA PHE A 189 0.45 8.67 -19.20
C PHE A 189 -0.66 9.68 -18.86
N ARG A 190 -1.93 9.25 -18.84
CA ARG A 190 -3.07 10.12 -18.52
C ARG A 190 -2.98 10.67 -17.09
N GLU A 191 -2.72 9.80 -16.12
CA GLU A 191 -2.63 10.20 -14.71
C GLU A 191 -1.40 11.08 -14.47
N ALA A 192 -0.25 10.77 -15.08
CA ALA A 192 0.93 11.63 -15.03
C ALA A 192 0.66 13.03 -15.57
N MET A 193 0.05 13.15 -16.76
CA MET A 193 -0.32 14.45 -17.33
C MET A 193 -1.34 15.20 -16.46
N THR A 194 -2.30 14.49 -15.87
CA THR A 194 -3.29 15.08 -14.95
C THR A 194 -2.63 15.65 -13.70
N TRP A 195 -1.69 14.92 -13.11
CA TRP A 195 -0.93 15.38 -11.96
C TRP A 195 0.00 16.56 -12.32
N MET A 196 0.80 16.44 -13.38
CA MET A 196 1.68 17.53 -13.86
C MET A 196 0.89 18.80 -14.16
N LYS A 197 -0.33 18.67 -14.69
CA LYS A 197 -1.25 19.78 -14.90
C LYS A 197 -1.58 20.49 -13.58
N GLY A 198 -1.92 19.72 -12.54
CA GLY A 198 -2.25 20.23 -11.21
C GLY A 198 -1.06 20.95 -10.54
N GLU A 199 0.14 20.39 -10.67
CA GLU A 199 1.37 21.02 -10.16
C GLU A 199 1.67 22.35 -10.87
N ALA A 200 1.57 22.35 -12.21
CA ALA A 200 1.76 23.55 -13.02
C ALA A 200 0.72 24.65 -12.70
N ASP A 201 -0.57 24.30 -12.57
CA ASP A 201 -1.63 25.24 -12.21
C ASP A 201 -1.41 25.85 -10.82
N ALA A 202 -0.76 25.12 -9.91
CA ALA A 202 -0.38 25.58 -8.59
C ALA A 202 0.96 26.34 -8.55
N GLY A 203 1.64 26.51 -9.70
CA GLY A 203 2.94 27.17 -9.79
C GLY A 203 4.07 26.40 -9.10
N ARG A 204 3.93 25.08 -8.92
CA ARG A 204 4.93 24.21 -8.30
C ARG A 204 5.77 23.49 -9.36
N PRO A 205 7.11 23.47 -9.24
CA PRO A 205 7.95 22.69 -10.12
C PRO A 205 7.83 21.20 -9.77
N PHE A 206 7.89 20.34 -10.78
CA PHE A 206 7.71 18.90 -10.58
C PHE A 206 8.85 18.06 -11.16
N PHE A 207 9.10 16.92 -10.53
CA PHE A 207 9.86 15.79 -11.05
C PHE A 207 8.91 14.62 -11.27
N CYS A 208 8.76 14.19 -12.52
CA CYS A 208 7.92 13.08 -12.92
C CYS A 208 8.80 11.93 -13.43
N TYR A 209 8.66 10.76 -12.80
CA TYR A 209 9.21 9.51 -13.29
C TYR A 209 8.07 8.66 -13.88
N LEU A 210 7.98 8.64 -15.21
CA LEU A 210 6.97 7.91 -15.96
C LEU A 210 7.59 6.64 -16.55
N ALA A 211 7.30 5.51 -15.93
CA ALA A 211 7.92 4.24 -16.24
C ALA A 211 6.89 3.23 -16.75
N THR A 212 6.88 2.93 -18.04
CA THR A 212 5.85 2.06 -18.60
C THR A 212 6.04 0.60 -18.16
N ALA A 213 4.94 -0.16 -18.08
CA ALA A 213 4.99 -1.62 -18.06
C ALA A 213 5.31 -2.19 -19.45
N ALA A 214 4.83 -1.50 -20.49
CA ALA A 214 5.11 -1.82 -21.89
C ALA A 214 6.59 -1.56 -22.24
N ALA A 215 7.21 -2.32 -23.13
CA ALA A 215 6.65 -3.42 -23.93
C ALA A 215 6.94 -4.82 -23.32
N HIS A 216 7.17 -4.91 -22.01
CA HIS A 216 7.42 -6.17 -21.32
C HIS A 216 6.22 -7.13 -21.43
N GLN A 217 6.50 -8.43 -21.46
CA GLN A 217 5.48 -9.47 -21.43
C GLN A 217 4.60 -9.42 -20.15
N PRO A 218 3.34 -9.90 -20.19
CA PRO A 218 2.63 -10.42 -21.34
C PRO A 218 2.32 -9.33 -22.39
N HIS A 219 2.43 -9.64 -23.68
CA HIS A 219 2.18 -8.67 -24.76
C HIS A 219 0.68 -8.56 -25.07
N PHE A 220 -0.08 -8.15 -24.07
CA PHE A 220 -1.49 -7.81 -24.20
C PHE A 220 -1.60 -6.38 -24.69
N VAL A 221 -2.37 -6.14 -25.76
CA VAL A 221 -2.39 -4.84 -26.46
C VAL A 221 -3.72 -4.63 -27.18
N PRO A 222 -4.26 -3.39 -27.25
CA PRO A 222 -5.51 -3.13 -27.95
C PRO A 222 -5.47 -3.56 -29.43
N GLU A 223 -6.52 -4.23 -29.90
CA GLU A 223 -6.64 -4.77 -31.27
C GLU A 223 -6.33 -3.73 -32.36
N LYS A 224 -6.65 -2.45 -32.12
CA LYS A 224 -6.40 -1.34 -33.07
C LYS A 224 -4.93 -1.22 -33.51
N TYR A 225 -3.99 -1.70 -32.69
CA TYR A 225 -2.55 -1.63 -33.00
C TYR A 225 -2.04 -2.84 -33.78
N LEU A 226 -2.71 -4.00 -33.70
CA LEU A 226 -2.22 -5.25 -34.30
C LEU A 226 -2.27 -5.23 -35.83
N GLY A 227 -3.40 -4.82 -36.40
CA GLY A 227 -3.61 -4.79 -37.86
C GLY A 227 -2.53 -3.99 -38.61
N PRO A 228 -2.30 -2.71 -38.26
CA PRO A 228 -1.26 -1.89 -38.90
C PRO A 228 0.14 -2.50 -38.80
N VAL A 229 0.51 -3.05 -37.64
CA VAL A 229 1.82 -3.68 -37.46
C VAL A 229 1.97 -4.93 -38.32
N ARG A 230 0.93 -5.78 -38.44
CA ARG A 230 0.95 -6.94 -39.35
C ARG A 230 1.16 -6.52 -40.80
N VAL A 231 0.50 -5.46 -41.23
CA VAL A 231 0.68 -4.91 -42.59
C VAL A 231 2.11 -4.43 -42.80
N ALA A 232 2.65 -3.64 -41.85
CA ALA A 232 4.02 -3.13 -41.93
C ALA A 232 5.06 -4.27 -41.95
N LEU A 233 4.91 -5.27 -41.08
CA LEU A 233 5.81 -6.41 -40.99
C LEU A 233 5.80 -7.24 -42.29
N ASN A 234 4.62 -7.48 -42.87
CA ASN A 234 4.49 -8.19 -44.13
C ASN A 234 5.08 -7.40 -45.32
N ALA A 235 4.98 -6.06 -45.32
CA ALA A 235 5.53 -5.22 -46.37
C ALA A 235 7.06 -5.31 -46.49
N VAL A 236 7.76 -5.60 -45.38
CA VAL A 236 9.22 -5.75 -45.34
C VAL A 236 9.68 -7.19 -45.11
N ARG A 237 8.78 -8.18 -45.27
CA ARG A 237 9.03 -9.59 -44.98
C ARG A 237 10.33 -10.12 -45.58
N SER A 238 10.64 -9.73 -46.81
CA SER A 238 11.83 -10.19 -47.54
C SER A 238 13.16 -9.71 -46.94
N ARG A 239 13.13 -8.73 -46.02
CA ARG A 239 14.29 -8.18 -45.31
C ARG A 239 14.45 -8.74 -43.90
N LEU A 240 13.46 -9.51 -43.42
CA LEU A 240 13.44 -10.06 -42.07
C LEU A 240 13.84 -11.54 -42.07
N PRO A 241 14.40 -12.05 -40.97
CA PRO A 241 14.58 -13.48 -40.80
C PRO A 241 13.23 -14.20 -40.75
N SER A 242 13.23 -15.48 -41.14
CA SER A 242 12.08 -16.35 -40.97
C SER A 242 11.87 -16.65 -39.48
N LEU A 243 10.64 -16.49 -38.99
CA LEU A 243 10.25 -16.74 -37.61
C LEU A 243 9.17 -17.82 -37.56
N GLU A 244 9.15 -18.59 -36.47
CA GLU A 244 8.04 -19.50 -36.19
C GLU A 244 6.74 -18.68 -36.00
N PRO A 245 5.57 -19.17 -36.47
CA PRO A 245 4.32 -18.40 -36.44
C PRO A 245 3.96 -17.84 -35.07
N ALA A 246 4.19 -18.60 -34.00
CA ALA A 246 3.94 -18.14 -32.63
C ALA A 246 4.90 -17.01 -32.19
N THR A 247 6.17 -17.08 -32.62
CA THR A 247 7.17 -16.04 -32.32
C THR A 247 6.88 -14.76 -33.09
N GLU A 248 6.44 -14.89 -34.35
CA GLU A 248 6.03 -13.77 -35.18
C GLU A 248 4.79 -13.06 -34.63
N GLU A 249 3.77 -13.81 -34.20
CA GLU A 249 2.60 -13.20 -33.56
C GLU A 249 3.00 -12.45 -32.29
N GLN A 250 3.89 -13.00 -31.46
CA GLN A 250 4.41 -12.27 -30.29
C GLN A 250 5.22 -11.03 -30.69
N LEU A 251 6.00 -11.07 -31.77
CA LEU A 251 6.70 -9.91 -32.30
C LEU A 251 5.72 -8.82 -32.75
N VAL A 252 4.64 -9.17 -33.45
CA VAL A 252 3.59 -8.21 -33.84
C VAL A 252 3.01 -7.51 -32.61
N ARG A 253 2.72 -8.25 -31.54
CA ARG A 253 2.16 -7.70 -30.29
C ARG A 253 3.15 -6.78 -29.57
N PHE A 254 4.41 -7.22 -29.46
CA PHE A 254 5.49 -6.42 -28.90
C PHE A 254 5.68 -5.09 -29.65
N LEU A 255 5.73 -5.13 -30.99
CA LEU A 255 5.83 -3.93 -31.82
C LEU A 255 4.57 -3.05 -31.72
N ALA A 256 3.38 -3.64 -31.58
CA ALA A 256 2.14 -2.91 -31.34
C ALA A 256 2.14 -2.14 -29.99
N MET A 257 2.74 -2.72 -28.95
CA MET A 257 2.97 -2.00 -27.68
C MET A 257 3.93 -0.82 -27.89
N CYS A 258 4.98 -0.98 -28.71
CA CYS A 258 5.89 0.12 -29.05
C CYS A 258 5.18 1.26 -29.80
N VAL A 259 4.26 0.93 -30.72
CA VAL A 259 3.42 1.95 -31.40
C VAL A 259 2.54 2.70 -30.39
N ASN A 260 1.95 2.01 -29.41
CA ASN A 260 1.17 2.66 -28.35
C ASN A 260 2.03 3.59 -27.47
N ILE A 261 3.27 3.22 -27.17
CA ILE A 261 4.22 4.08 -26.46
C ILE A 261 4.48 5.35 -27.27
N ASP A 262 4.76 5.23 -28.57
CA ASP A 262 5.00 6.38 -29.45
C ASP A 262 3.78 7.32 -29.51
N GLU A 263 2.56 6.78 -29.64
CA GLU A 263 1.32 7.58 -29.61
C GLU A 263 1.20 8.38 -28.31
N ASN A 264 1.48 7.77 -27.16
CA ASN A 264 1.44 8.45 -25.86
C ASN A 264 2.56 9.50 -25.70
N MET A 265 3.74 9.26 -26.28
CA MET A 265 4.80 10.28 -26.34
C MET A 265 4.38 11.50 -27.16
N GLY A 266 3.61 11.29 -28.24
CA GLY A 266 3.01 12.38 -29.01
C GLY A 266 2.06 13.21 -28.16
N ARG A 267 1.11 12.56 -27.48
CA ARG A 267 0.13 13.21 -26.59
C ARG A 267 0.81 13.95 -25.43
N LEU A 268 1.87 13.38 -24.87
CA LEU A 268 2.66 14.00 -23.82
C LEU A 268 3.34 15.29 -24.31
N ASP A 269 3.95 15.26 -25.50
CA ASP A 269 4.60 16.44 -26.04
C ASP A 269 3.60 17.54 -26.42
N GLU A 270 2.46 17.17 -27.00
CA GLU A 270 1.32 18.08 -27.25
C GLU A 270 0.85 18.73 -25.95
N PHE A 271 0.67 17.96 -24.89
CA PHE A 271 0.35 18.47 -23.57
C PHE A 271 1.38 19.49 -23.07
N LEU A 272 2.69 19.21 -23.19
CA LEU A 272 3.72 20.16 -22.77
C LEU A 272 3.68 21.46 -23.58
N ILE A 273 3.34 21.40 -24.87
CA ILE A 273 3.17 22.58 -25.75
C ILE A 273 1.94 23.39 -25.33
N GLU A 274 0.77 22.74 -25.25
CA GLU A 274 -0.51 23.40 -24.96
C GLU A 274 -0.51 24.07 -23.58
N ARG A 275 0.23 23.51 -22.62
CA ARG A 275 0.36 24.04 -21.26
C ARG A 275 1.49 25.05 -21.10
N GLY A 276 2.25 25.34 -22.16
CA GLY A 276 3.40 26.25 -22.11
C GLY A 276 4.54 25.74 -21.22
N LEU A 277 4.63 24.43 -21.00
CA LEU A 277 5.63 23.80 -20.13
C LEU A 277 6.88 23.36 -20.90
N ARG A 278 6.77 23.17 -22.22
CA ARG A 278 7.81 22.55 -23.06
C ARG A 278 9.18 23.21 -22.93
N ASP A 279 9.25 24.54 -22.95
CA ASP A 279 10.53 25.26 -22.93
C ASP A 279 11.26 25.14 -21.57
N ASN A 280 10.50 25.05 -20.47
CA ASN A 280 11.04 24.96 -19.11
C ASN A 280 10.88 23.56 -18.48
N THR A 281 10.91 22.50 -19.31
CA THR A 281 10.89 21.11 -18.83
C THR A 281 12.06 20.35 -19.43
N VAL A 282 12.88 19.75 -18.56
CA VAL A 282 13.87 18.75 -18.96
C VAL A 282 13.12 17.45 -19.26
N VAL A 283 13.17 16.98 -20.50
CA VAL A 283 12.64 15.66 -20.88
C VAL A 283 13.82 14.73 -21.15
N ILE A 284 13.85 13.60 -20.45
CA ILE A 284 14.80 12.51 -20.66
C ILE A 284 14.00 11.28 -21.07
N PHE A 285 14.29 10.73 -22.26
CA PHE A 285 13.75 9.44 -22.69
C PHE A 285 14.88 8.41 -22.73
N LEU A 286 14.63 7.22 -22.17
CA LEU A 286 15.53 6.06 -22.26
C LEU A 286 14.75 4.74 -22.18
N THR A 287 15.44 3.61 -22.38
CA THR A 287 14.89 2.28 -22.08
C THR A 287 15.72 1.61 -20.97
N ASP A 288 15.13 0.64 -20.25
CA ASP A 288 15.77 0.06 -19.06
C ASP A 288 16.78 -1.06 -19.35
N ASN A 289 16.71 -1.70 -20.52
CA ASN A 289 17.67 -2.69 -20.99
C ASN A 289 17.52 -2.93 -22.49
N GLY A 290 18.42 -3.75 -23.03
CA GLY A 290 18.35 -4.24 -24.40
C GLY A 290 17.05 -4.99 -24.73
N SER A 291 16.80 -5.15 -26.03
CA SER A 291 15.53 -5.67 -26.53
C SER A 291 15.30 -7.15 -26.18
N THR A 292 14.05 -7.50 -25.88
CA THR A 292 13.60 -8.90 -25.78
C THR A 292 13.41 -9.56 -27.15
N PHE A 293 13.08 -8.80 -28.20
CA PHE A 293 12.86 -9.33 -29.56
C PHE A 293 13.95 -8.98 -30.56
N GLY A 294 14.68 -7.89 -30.37
CA GLY A 294 15.68 -7.37 -31.31
C GLY A 294 16.58 -8.45 -31.92
N PRO A 295 17.23 -9.32 -31.11
CA PRO A 295 18.08 -10.41 -31.61
C PRO A 295 17.40 -11.41 -32.54
N LYS A 296 16.06 -11.45 -32.57
CA LYS A 296 15.26 -12.36 -33.40
C LYS A 296 14.88 -11.75 -34.75
N TYR A 297 14.85 -10.43 -34.91
CA TYR A 297 14.39 -9.78 -36.15
C TYR A 297 15.28 -8.61 -36.60
N PHE A 298 15.51 -7.62 -35.72
CA PHE A 298 16.31 -6.44 -36.00
C PHE A 298 16.88 -5.88 -34.69
N ASN A 299 18.21 -5.86 -34.56
CA ASN A 299 18.90 -5.42 -33.34
C ASN A 299 19.89 -4.28 -33.59
N ALA A 300 19.64 -3.45 -34.61
CA ALA A 300 20.48 -2.33 -35.00
C ALA A 300 21.99 -2.66 -35.14
N GLY A 301 22.33 -3.87 -35.62
CA GLY A 301 23.72 -4.28 -35.81
C GLY A 301 24.45 -4.69 -34.52
N MET A 302 23.72 -4.96 -33.43
CA MET A 302 24.31 -5.40 -32.15
C MET A 302 24.05 -6.88 -31.86
N LYS A 303 24.92 -7.47 -31.04
CA LYS A 303 24.77 -8.84 -30.54
C LYS A 303 24.13 -8.87 -29.15
N GLY A 304 23.34 -9.91 -28.87
CA GLY A 304 22.68 -10.10 -27.58
C GLY A 304 21.46 -9.19 -27.39
N GLY A 305 20.69 -9.46 -26.35
CA GLY A 305 19.49 -8.72 -25.96
C GLY A 305 19.40 -8.64 -24.43
N LYS A 306 18.20 -8.38 -23.90
CA LYS A 306 17.95 -8.43 -22.45
C LYS A 306 18.66 -9.62 -21.77
N THR A 307 19.27 -9.38 -20.61
CA THR A 307 20.08 -10.33 -19.81
C THR A 307 21.42 -10.76 -20.42
N ALA A 308 21.91 -10.08 -21.46
CA ALA A 308 23.22 -10.35 -22.05
C ALA A 308 24.23 -9.22 -21.78
N LEU A 309 25.52 -9.57 -21.73
CA LEU A 309 26.62 -8.60 -21.59
C LEU A 309 27.18 -8.10 -22.94
N TRP A 310 26.60 -8.53 -24.06
CA TRP A 310 26.93 -7.97 -25.38
C TRP A 310 26.17 -6.65 -25.58
N GLU A 311 26.61 -5.81 -26.53
CA GLU A 311 26.10 -4.43 -26.73
C GLU A 311 24.58 -4.37 -26.75
N GLY A 312 23.92 -5.29 -27.46
CA GLY A 312 22.46 -5.28 -27.60
C GLY A 312 21.70 -5.58 -26.31
N GLY A 313 22.39 -5.91 -25.22
CA GLY A 313 21.80 -6.09 -23.88
C GLY A 313 21.83 -4.83 -23.01
N HIS A 314 22.81 -3.94 -23.19
CA HIS A 314 23.01 -2.77 -22.30
C HIS A 314 23.12 -1.43 -23.04
N HIS A 315 23.36 -1.41 -24.34
CA HIS A 315 23.35 -0.20 -25.15
C HIS A 315 21.90 0.17 -25.50
N VAL A 316 21.44 1.32 -25.01
CA VAL A 316 20.04 1.77 -25.11
C VAL A 316 19.97 3.24 -25.53
N PRO A 317 18.85 3.71 -26.14
CA PRO A 317 18.73 5.11 -26.51
C PRO A 317 18.66 5.97 -25.24
N CYS A 318 19.27 7.15 -25.29
CA CYS A 318 19.04 8.19 -24.29
C CYS A 318 18.97 9.57 -24.96
N PHE A 319 17.81 10.22 -24.85
CA PHE A 319 17.52 11.52 -25.44
C PHE A 319 17.28 12.55 -24.34
N VAL A 320 17.97 13.68 -24.41
CA VAL A 320 17.84 14.78 -23.45
C VAL A 320 17.42 16.06 -24.17
N ARG A 321 16.28 16.63 -23.77
CA ARG A 321 15.72 17.86 -24.34
C ARG A 321 15.39 18.87 -23.26
N TRP A 322 15.89 20.10 -23.40
CA TRP A 322 15.49 21.24 -22.55
C TRP A 322 15.71 22.57 -23.30
N PRO A 323 14.71 23.04 -24.08
CA PRO A 323 14.90 24.17 -25.00
C PRO A 323 15.32 25.47 -24.31
N GLY A 324 14.74 25.78 -23.15
CA GLY A 324 15.07 26.97 -22.34
C GLY A 324 16.26 26.80 -21.40
N GLY A 325 16.91 25.64 -21.39
CA GLY A 325 17.92 25.24 -20.40
C GLY A 325 19.35 25.69 -20.65
N GLY A 326 19.63 26.28 -21.81
CA GLY A 326 20.99 26.58 -22.23
C GLY A 326 21.85 25.32 -22.46
N LEU A 327 21.23 24.24 -22.92
CA LEU A 327 21.96 23.07 -23.42
C LEU A 327 22.54 23.38 -24.81
N GLN A 328 23.52 22.59 -25.25
CA GLN A 328 23.99 22.65 -26.63
C GLN A 328 22.88 22.27 -27.62
N THR A 329 23.07 22.61 -28.89
CA THR A 329 22.11 22.29 -29.95
C THR A 329 21.89 20.78 -30.04
N ALA A 330 20.66 20.38 -30.38
CA ALA A 330 20.31 18.99 -30.64
C ALA A 330 21.34 18.33 -31.58
N GLY A 331 21.78 17.12 -31.24
CA GLY A 331 22.98 16.53 -31.82
C GLY A 331 23.47 15.33 -31.03
N ASP A 332 24.43 14.63 -31.61
CA ASP A 332 25.04 13.45 -30.99
C ASP A 332 26.13 13.88 -30.00
N VAL A 333 26.19 13.17 -28.87
CA VAL A 333 27.29 13.24 -27.91
C VAL A 333 27.90 11.86 -27.82
N ASP A 334 29.14 11.77 -28.29
CA ASP A 334 29.92 10.55 -28.28
C ASP A 334 30.62 10.31 -26.94
N GLY A 335 31.00 9.05 -26.72
CA GLY A 335 31.74 8.58 -25.55
C GLY A 335 30.88 7.83 -24.54
N LEU A 336 31.54 6.97 -23.76
CA LEU A 336 30.89 6.07 -22.83
C LEU A 336 30.11 6.84 -21.74
N THR A 337 28.80 6.69 -21.74
CA THR A 337 27.89 7.24 -20.73
C THR A 337 27.04 6.14 -20.14
N GLU A 338 26.54 6.33 -18.92
CA GLU A 338 25.77 5.31 -18.21
C GLU A 338 24.59 5.92 -17.47
N VAL A 339 23.55 5.13 -17.21
CA VAL A 339 22.35 5.57 -16.49
C VAL A 339 22.61 6.18 -15.12
N GLN A 340 23.66 5.74 -14.41
CA GLN A 340 24.06 6.31 -13.13
C GLN A 340 24.62 7.75 -13.23
N ASP A 341 24.91 8.23 -14.44
CA ASP A 341 25.30 9.62 -14.69
C ASP A 341 24.14 10.60 -14.56
N LEU A 342 22.89 10.13 -14.74
CA LEU A 342 21.73 11.01 -14.88
C LEU A 342 21.42 11.77 -13.58
N LEU A 343 21.49 11.12 -12.42
CA LEU A 343 21.27 11.79 -11.14
C LEU A 343 22.31 12.89 -10.84
N PRO A 344 23.64 12.63 -10.82
CA PRO A 344 24.62 13.69 -10.60
C PRO A 344 24.55 14.79 -11.67
N THR A 345 24.18 14.45 -12.91
CA THR A 345 23.93 15.43 -13.98
C THR A 345 22.77 16.37 -13.65
N LEU A 346 21.62 15.83 -13.25
CA LEU A 346 20.43 16.64 -12.90
C LEU A 346 20.69 17.51 -11.67
N ILE A 347 21.42 16.98 -10.68
CA ILE A 347 21.85 17.72 -9.51
C ILE A 347 22.67 18.96 -9.92
N GLU A 348 23.67 18.80 -10.78
CA GLU A 348 24.51 19.93 -11.22
C GLU A 348 23.77 20.89 -12.15
N LEU A 349 22.97 20.38 -13.08
CA LEU A 349 22.20 21.21 -14.03
C LEU A 349 21.23 22.14 -13.30
N LEU A 350 20.57 21.65 -12.26
CA LEU A 350 19.50 22.34 -11.55
C LEU A 350 19.95 22.95 -10.21
N GLY A 351 21.17 22.64 -9.76
CA GLY A 351 21.67 23.06 -8.45
C GLY A 351 20.87 22.46 -7.30
N LEU A 352 20.48 21.18 -7.40
CA LEU A 352 19.73 20.47 -6.37
C LEU A 352 20.57 20.32 -5.10
N LYS A 353 19.89 20.21 -3.96
CA LYS A 353 20.52 19.87 -2.68
C LYS A 353 20.87 18.40 -2.66
N ILE A 354 22.05 18.09 -2.15
CA ILE A 354 22.50 16.70 -1.94
C ILE A 354 22.72 16.51 -0.44
N PRO A 355 22.28 15.38 0.14
CA PRO A 355 22.69 15.01 1.48
C PRO A 355 24.23 14.98 1.59
N ALA A 356 24.75 15.40 2.75
CA ALA A 356 26.19 15.34 3.01
C ALA A 356 26.69 13.89 2.83
N ASP A 357 27.94 13.74 2.34
CA ASP A 357 28.62 12.45 2.15
C ASP A 357 28.03 11.50 1.10
N THR A 358 27.04 11.92 0.31
CA THR A 358 26.54 11.11 -0.82
C THR A 358 27.63 10.94 -1.87
N ARG A 359 27.94 9.69 -2.21
CA ARG A 359 28.91 9.33 -3.25
C ARG A 359 28.17 8.68 -4.40
N PHE A 360 28.44 9.17 -5.60
CA PHE A 360 27.96 8.58 -6.85
C PHE A 360 29.08 7.74 -7.48
N ASP A 361 28.71 6.64 -8.12
CA ASP A 361 29.62 5.93 -9.04
C ASP A 361 29.55 6.57 -10.45
N GLY A 362 28.42 7.22 -10.79
CA GLY A 362 28.25 8.00 -12.01
C GLY A 362 28.95 9.36 -12.00
N MET A 363 29.11 9.94 -13.19
CA MET A 363 29.72 11.24 -13.42
C MET A 363 28.68 12.25 -13.91
N SER A 364 28.77 13.51 -13.46
CA SER A 364 27.93 14.56 -14.03
C SER A 364 28.33 14.87 -15.47
N LEU A 365 27.36 14.84 -16.36
CA LEU A 365 27.45 15.22 -17.77
C LEU A 365 26.97 16.65 -18.00
N ALA A 366 26.67 17.43 -16.97
CA ALA A 366 26.08 18.77 -17.12
C ALA A 366 26.95 19.72 -17.98
N SER A 367 28.27 19.67 -17.81
CA SER A 367 29.22 20.44 -18.63
C SER A 367 29.27 19.95 -20.08
N VAL A 368 29.12 18.63 -20.31
CA VAL A 368 29.03 18.03 -21.65
C VAL A 368 27.73 18.46 -22.34
N LEU A 369 26.59 18.36 -21.65
CA LEU A 369 25.28 18.76 -22.17
C LEU A 369 25.17 20.26 -22.46
N ARG A 370 25.99 21.10 -21.83
CA ARG A 370 26.13 22.54 -22.14
C ARG A 370 27.12 22.83 -23.29
N GLY A 371 27.80 21.82 -23.82
CA GLY A 371 28.82 21.98 -24.87
C GLY A 371 30.15 22.58 -24.37
N ASN A 372 30.39 22.56 -23.05
CA ASN A 372 31.61 23.12 -22.45
C ASN A 372 32.70 22.06 -22.19
N ALA A 373 32.37 20.78 -22.39
CA ALA A 373 33.26 19.65 -22.21
C ALA A 373 32.87 18.50 -23.15
N VAL A 374 33.73 17.49 -23.24
CA VAL A 374 33.45 16.21 -23.90
C VAL A 374 33.53 15.09 -22.87
N VAL A 375 32.90 13.95 -23.15
CA VAL A 375 33.07 12.74 -22.32
C VAL A 375 34.54 12.31 -22.37
N PRO A 376 35.21 12.03 -21.23
CA PRO A 376 36.62 11.64 -21.24
C PRO A 376 36.86 10.34 -22.01
N GLU A 377 37.83 10.35 -22.92
CA GLU A 377 38.18 9.19 -23.75
C GLU A 377 38.70 7.99 -22.93
N ASP A 378 39.38 8.24 -21.80
CA ASP A 378 39.88 7.17 -20.93
C ASP A 378 38.83 6.59 -19.96
N ARG A 379 37.56 7.04 -20.06
CA ARG A 379 36.48 6.58 -19.20
C ARG A 379 36.23 5.07 -19.38
N LYS A 380 35.99 4.38 -18.27
CA LYS A 380 35.70 2.93 -18.22
C LYS A 380 34.42 2.69 -17.44
N LEU A 381 33.59 1.77 -17.93
CA LEU A 381 32.34 1.37 -17.26
C LEU A 381 32.40 -0.11 -16.89
N VAL A 382 31.68 -0.50 -15.83
CA VAL A 382 31.47 -1.91 -15.47
C VAL A 382 29.99 -2.22 -15.58
N ILE A 383 29.64 -3.23 -16.38
CA ILE A 383 28.28 -3.74 -16.52
C ILE A 383 28.16 -5.04 -15.74
N ASN A 384 27.40 -5.05 -14.63
CA ASN A 384 27.16 -6.26 -13.83
C ASN A 384 25.81 -6.23 -13.08
N TYR A 385 25.33 -7.42 -12.70
CA TYR A 385 24.07 -7.68 -12.00
C TYR A 385 24.03 -9.13 -11.49
N SER A 386 23.10 -9.47 -10.60
CA SER A 386 22.85 -10.86 -10.16
C SER A 386 22.10 -11.66 -11.24
N ARG A 387 22.46 -12.92 -11.50
CA ARG A 387 21.80 -13.73 -12.54
C ARG A 387 20.57 -14.47 -12.02
N MET A 388 19.61 -14.73 -12.91
CA MET A 388 18.35 -15.38 -12.55
C MET A 388 18.50 -16.87 -12.20
N PRO A 389 18.01 -17.32 -11.03
CA PRO A 389 18.12 -18.71 -10.59
C PRO A 389 16.97 -19.59 -11.10
N PHE A 390 16.68 -19.56 -12.40
CA PHE A 390 15.49 -20.17 -13.00
C PHE A 390 15.22 -21.63 -12.59
N LYS A 391 16.27 -22.46 -12.57
CA LYS A 391 16.19 -23.91 -12.26
C LYS A 391 16.39 -24.24 -10.79
N THR A 392 16.76 -23.25 -9.97
CA THR A 392 17.09 -23.49 -8.58
C THR A 392 15.83 -23.53 -7.73
N VAL A 393 15.77 -24.50 -6.82
CA VAL A 393 14.64 -24.70 -5.91
C VAL A 393 14.93 -24.27 -4.47
N ARG A 394 16.20 -23.97 -4.13
CA ARG A 394 16.71 -23.57 -2.80
C ARG A 394 18.02 -22.77 -2.91
N THR A 395 18.30 -21.92 -1.92
CA THR A 395 19.56 -21.14 -1.81
C THR A 395 20.81 -22.04 -1.70
N THR A 396 21.86 -21.77 -2.49
CA THR A 396 23.16 -22.49 -2.41
C THR A 396 24.33 -21.53 -2.71
N PRO A 397 25.56 -21.79 -2.24
CA PRO A 397 26.71 -20.94 -2.58
C PRO A 397 27.04 -20.90 -4.09
N GLN A 398 26.69 -21.94 -4.83
CA GLN A 398 26.91 -22.03 -6.28
C GLN A 398 25.75 -21.43 -7.08
N ASN A 399 24.74 -20.88 -6.41
CA ASN A 399 23.57 -20.31 -7.06
C ASN A 399 23.98 -19.20 -8.04
N PRO A 400 23.45 -19.18 -9.28
CA PRO A 400 23.77 -18.14 -10.27
C PRO A 400 23.40 -16.72 -9.81
N ALA A 401 22.49 -16.55 -8.86
CA ALA A 401 22.14 -15.26 -8.28
C ALA A 401 23.26 -14.67 -7.40
N VAL A 402 24.22 -15.47 -6.94
CA VAL A 402 25.38 -14.95 -6.20
C VAL A 402 26.29 -14.20 -7.17
N PRO A 403 26.48 -12.87 -7.04
CA PRO A 403 27.32 -12.10 -7.95
C PRO A 403 28.77 -12.55 -7.90
N ARG A 404 29.46 -12.46 -9.03
CA ARG A 404 30.88 -12.81 -9.17
C ARG A 404 31.59 -11.76 -10.03
N ARG A 405 32.89 -11.63 -9.80
CA ARG A 405 33.79 -10.80 -10.61
C ARG A 405 33.71 -11.18 -12.10
N GLU A 406 33.77 -12.47 -12.40
CA GLU A 406 33.70 -13.03 -13.77
C GLU A 406 32.28 -12.93 -14.37
N GLY A 407 31.32 -12.36 -13.63
CA GLY A 407 29.99 -12.03 -14.14
C GLY A 407 29.89 -10.64 -14.79
N ALA A 408 30.96 -9.84 -14.76
CA ALA A 408 30.97 -8.46 -15.26
C ALA A 408 31.42 -8.34 -16.73
N GLY A 409 31.05 -7.22 -17.37
CA GLY A 409 31.72 -6.69 -18.55
C GLY A 409 32.42 -5.37 -18.22
N VAL A 410 33.57 -5.09 -18.84
CA VAL A 410 34.23 -3.79 -18.81
C VAL A 410 34.19 -3.17 -20.20
N LEU A 411 33.80 -1.90 -20.25
CA LEU A 411 33.76 -1.09 -21.47
C LEU A 411 34.88 -0.05 -21.38
N TRP A 412 35.65 0.11 -22.44
CA TRP A 412 36.69 1.14 -22.53
C TRP A 412 36.90 1.52 -23.99
N GLN A 413 36.58 2.76 -24.37
CA GLN A 413 36.60 3.19 -25.77
C GLN A 413 35.77 2.20 -26.64
N HIS A 414 36.36 1.63 -27.69
CA HIS A 414 35.75 0.61 -28.54
C HIS A 414 35.96 -0.83 -28.03
N TRP A 415 36.63 -1.03 -26.89
CA TRP A 415 36.90 -2.35 -26.33
C TRP A 415 35.80 -2.83 -25.39
N ARG A 416 35.49 -4.12 -25.46
CA ARG A 416 34.52 -4.83 -24.60
C ARG A 416 35.17 -6.08 -24.02
N LEU A 417 35.56 -6.06 -22.75
CA LEU A 417 36.05 -7.24 -22.02
C LEU A 417 34.88 -7.89 -21.28
N LEU A 418 34.43 -9.06 -21.71
CA LEU A 418 33.28 -9.76 -21.13
C LEU A 418 33.74 -10.98 -20.33
N LYS A 419 33.21 -11.11 -19.11
CA LYS A 419 33.40 -12.26 -18.21
C LYS A 419 34.85 -12.62 -17.92
N ASP A 420 35.75 -11.67 -18.10
CA ASP A 420 37.21 -11.85 -18.01
C ASP A 420 37.79 -12.90 -18.98
N SER A 421 37.04 -13.29 -20.02
CA SER A 421 37.39 -14.38 -20.94
C SER A 421 37.30 -14.02 -22.42
N GLU A 422 36.59 -12.95 -22.76
CA GLU A 422 36.38 -12.52 -24.15
C GLU A 422 36.67 -11.03 -24.30
N LEU A 423 37.42 -10.65 -25.34
CA LEU A 423 37.68 -9.26 -25.70
C LEU A 423 37.24 -9.00 -27.14
N TYR A 424 36.49 -7.92 -27.36
CA TYR A 424 36.06 -7.49 -28.69
C TYR A 424 36.44 -6.04 -28.95
N ASN A 425 36.71 -5.72 -30.22
CA ASN A 425 36.92 -4.37 -30.73
C ASN A 425 35.73 -3.96 -31.61
N LEU A 426 34.89 -3.03 -31.17
CA LEU A 426 33.68 -2.64 -31.89
C LEU A 426 33.93 -1.84 -33.18
N GLN A 427 35.12 -1.24 -33.36
CA GLN A 427 35.45 -0.55 -34.62
C GLN A 427 35.61 -1.54 -35.77
N GLU A 428 36.16 -2.72 -35.50
CA GLU A 428 36.40 -3.76 -36.51
C GLU A 428 35.33 -4.86 -36.48
N ASP A 429 34.69 -5.06 -35.32
CA ASP A 429 33.75 -6.14 -35.05
C ASP A 429 32.52 -5.66 -34.25
N PRO A 430 31.66 -4.82 -34.85
CA PRO A 430 30.45 -4.29 -34.18
C PRO A 430 29.46 -5.39 -33.76
N LEU A 431 29.52 -6.56 -34.41
CA LEU A 431 28.70 -7.72 -34.09
C LEU A 431 29.32 -8.63 -33.02
N GLN A 432 30.50 -8.30 -32.49
CA GLN A 432 31.20 -9.05 -31.44
C GLN A 432 31.31 -10.56 -31.77
N GLN A 433 31.75 -10.87 -32.99
CA GLN A 433 31.91 -12.23 -33.52
C GLN A 433 33.31 -12.82 -33.30
N HIS A 434 34.33 -11.99 -33.14
CA HIS A 434 35.73 -12.39 -33.12
C HIS A 434 36.38 -12.02 -31.78
N ASN A 435 36.58 -13.02 -30.92
CA ASN A 435 37.31 -12.83 -29.66
C ASN A 435 38.80 -12.64 -29.95
N VAL A 436 39.36 -11.49 -29.56
CA VAL A 436 40.76 -11.09 -29.80
C VAL A 436 41.59 -10.96 -28.52
N ILE A 437 41.14 -11.59 -27.42
CA ILE A 437 41.75 -11.46 -26.09
C ILE A 437 43.23 -11.86 -26.05
N ASP A 438 43.61 -12.94 -26.72
CA ASP A 438 44.99 -13.45 -26.72
C ASP A 438 45.95 -12.55 -27.53
N SER A 439 45.41 -11.74 -28.44
CA SER A 439 46.19 -10.87 -29.33
C SER A 439 46.45 -9.47 -28.75
N HIS A 440 45.77 -9.08 -27.65
CA HIS A 440 45.84 -7.73 -27.07
C HIS A 440 46.05 -7.76 -25.54
N PRO A 441 47.10 -8.42 -25.03
CA PRO A 441 47.31 -8.60 -23.59
C PRO A 441 47.44 -7.29 -22.81
N GLU A 442 47.92 -6.21 -23.43
CA GLU A 442 48.05 -4.87 -22.84
C GLU A 442 46.69 -4.21 -22.57
N VAL A 443 45.75 -4.32 -23.52
CA VAL A 443 44.37 -3.83 -23.34
C VAL A 443 43.67 -4.61 -22.23
N VAL A 444 43.82 -5.93 -22.27
CA VAL A 444 43.25 -6.83 -21.25
C VAL A 444 43.78 -6.50 -19.86
N ALA A 445 45.08 -6.21 -19.71
CA ALA A 445 45.67 -5.87 -18.42
C ALA A 445 45.06 -4.58 -17.83
N VAL A 446 44.82 -3.55 -18.65
CA VAL A 446 44.17 -2.30 -18.21
C VAL A 446 42.75 -2.56 -17.74
N MET A 447 41.96 -3.27 -18.55
CA MET A 447 40.55 -3.54 -18.25
C MET A 447 40.38 -4.48 -17.04
N ARG A 448 41.26 -5.49 -16.89
CA ARG A 448 41.31 -6.37 -15.72
C ARG A 448 41.66 -5.60 -14.45
N SER A 449 42.64 -4.71 -14.50
CA SER A 449 42.98 -3.87 -13.35
C SER A 449 41.79 -3.03 -12.89
N TYR A 450 41.02 -2.47 -13.82
CA TYR A 450 39.80 -1.72 -13.48
C TYR A 450 38.72 -2.62 -12.88
N LEU A 451 38.49 -3.80 -13.46
CA LEU A 451 37.56 -4.80 -12.93
C LEU A 451 37.93 -5.23 -11.51
N ASP A 452 39.21 -5.46 -11.24
CA ASP A 452 39.71 -5.87 -9.92
C ASP A 452 39.49 -4.78 -8.88
N GLN A 453 39.74 -3.52 -9.23
CA GLN A 453 39.50 -2.37 -8.35
C GLN A 453 38.00 -2.24 -8.02
N TRP A 454 37.15 -2.29 -9.04
CA TRP A 454 35.69 -2.25 -8.87
C TRP A 454 35.22 -3.39 -7.96
N TRP A 455 35.61 -4.64 -8.25
CA TRP A 455 35.19 -5.82 -7.48
C TRP A 455 35.67 -5.77 -6.03
N ASN A 456 36.93 -5.41 -5.80
CA ASN A 456 37.48 -5.28 -4.45
C ASN A 456 36.75 -4.22 -3.61
N GLY A 457 36.17 -3.19 -4.25
CA GLY A 457 35.39 -2.14 -3.59
C GLY A 457 33.96 -2.54 -3.18
N LEU A 458 33.49 -3.74 -3.50
CA LEU A 458 32.11 -4.17 -3.22
C LEU A 458 31.94 -5.64 -2.81
N LYS A 459 32.90 -6.54 -3.07
CA LYS A 459 32.78 -8.00 -2.87
C LYS A 459 32.33 -8.45 -1.47
N GLU A 460 32.61 -7.67 -0.43
CA GLU A 460 32.19 -7.98 0.95
C GLU A 460 30.67 -7.77 1.17
N ASN A 461 30.04 -6.93 0.35
CA ASN A 461 28.65 -6.51 0.51
C ASN A 461 27.72 -7.05 -0.59
N VAL A 462 28.21 -7.64 -1.68
CA VAL A 462 27.37 -8.06 -2.84
C VAL A 462 26.36 -9.18 -2.52
N ASN A 463 26.57 -9.91 -1.43
CA ASN A 463 25.72 -11.03 -1.03
C ASN A 463 24.94 -10.76 0.26
N VAL A 464 24.88 -9.50 0.69
CA VAL A 464 24.06 -9.09 1.83
C VAL A 464 22.66 -8.75 1.33
N PHE A 465 21.68 -9.51 1.80
CA PHE A 465 20.27 -9.28 1.52
C PHE A 465 19.73 -8.11 2.36
N GLU A 466 18.96 -7.25 1.72
CA GLU A 466 18.06 -6.34 2.39
C GLU A 466 16.88 -7.10 3.02
N ARG A 467 16.12 -6.42 3.87
CA ARG A 467 15.09 -7.04 4.72
C ARG A 467 13.77 -6.32 4.58
N SER A 468 12.71 -7.07 4.34
CA SER A 468 11.34 -6.55 4.49
C SER A 468 11.06 -6.27 5.97
N ILE A 469 10.50 -5.10 6.26
CA ILE A 469 10.18 -4.69 7.64
C ILE A 469 8.81 -5.27 8.01
N VAL A 470 8.70 -5.89 9.19
CA VAL A 470 7.45 -6.46 9.69
C VAL A 470 7.03 -5.83 11.01
N GLY A 471 5.75 -5.47 11.12
CA GLY A 471 5.12 -4.95 12.33
C GLY A 471 5.33 -3.47 12.62
N ASP A 472 5.83 -2.70 11.64
CA ASP A 472 5.82 -1.25 11.70
C ASP A 472 4.42 -0.69 11.44
N ASP A 473 4.05 0.40 12.11
CA ASP A 473 2.71 0.98 11.98
C ASP A 473 2.45 1.63 10.61
N ALA A 474 3.50 1.96 9.86
CA ALA A 474 3.39 2.45 8.48
C ALA A 474 2.91 1.37 7.48
N GLU A 475 3.00 0.09 7.84
CA GLU A 475 2.48 -1.04 7.07
C GLU A 475 2.25 -2.26 7.98
N ASN A 476 1.05 -2.33 8.57
CA ASN A 476 0.61 -3.46 9.38
C ASN A 476 -0.86 -3.81 9.09
N PRO A 477 -1.18 -4.99 8.54
CA PRO A 477 -0.24 -6.06 8.18
C PRO A 477 0.62 -5.73 6.95
N VAL A 478 1.80 -6.34 6.88
CA VAL A 478 2.64 -6.38 5.67
C VAL A 478 2.37 -7.67 4.90
N GLN A 479 2.32 -7.58 3.57
CA GLN A 479 2.15 -8.72 2.67
C GLN A 479 3.50 -9.12 2.08
N LEU A 480 4.05 -10.25 2.52
CA LEU A 480 5.25 -10.83 1.93
C LEU A 480 4.86 -11.80 0.81
N THR A 481 5.68 -11.85 -0.25
CA THR A 481 5.48 -12.77 -1.38
C THR A 481 6.74 -13.56 -1.69
N ALA A 482 6.58 -14.65 -2.44
CA ALA A 482 7.70 -15.47 -2.90
C ALA A 482 8.69 -14.75 -3.82
N CYS A 483 8.39 -13.54 -4.32
CA CYS A 483 9.36 -12.70 -5.03
C CYS A 483 10.60 -12.40 -4.18
N GLU A 484 10.41 -12.25 -2.87
CA GLU A 484 11.49 -11.95 -1.91
C GLU A 484 12.17 -13.19 -1.32
N TRP A 485 11.94 -14.37 -1.91
CA TRP A 485 12.68 -15.58 -1.55
C TRP A 485 14.14 -15.52 -1.98
N ALA A 486 15.06 -15.56 -1.02
CA ALA A 486 16.49 -15.51 -1.27
C ALA A 486 16.96 -16.56 -2.29
N ASP A 487 17.44 -16.09 -3.44
CA ASP A 487 17.99 -16.89 -4.53
C ASP A 487 17.06 -17.96 -5.14
N VAL A 488 15.73 -17.79 -5.00
CA VAL A 488 14.71 -18.67 -5.60
C VAL A 488 13.78 -17.86 -6.48
N PHE A 489 13.50 -18.36 -7.69
CA PHE A 489 12.69 -17.63 -8.67
C PHE A 489 11.23 -18.07 -8.67
N ILE A 490 10.37 -17.25 -8.05
CA ILE A 490 8.91 -17.23 -8.21
C ILE A 490 8.51 -15.77 -8.28
N ASP A 491 8.18 -15.28 -9.48
CA ASP A 491 7.90 -13.86 -9.72
C ASP A 491 6.61 -13.62 -10.51
N GLN A 492 5.99 -14.67 -11.05
CA GLN A 492 4.81 -14.57 -11.90
C GLN A 492 3.60 -15.31 -11.31
N GLN A 493 2.41 -14.71 -11.42
CA GLN A 493 1.16 -15.39 -11.09
C GLN A 493 0.95 -16.68 -11.91
N ALA A 494 1.49 -16.75 -13.12
CA ALA A 494 1.50 -17.98 -13.92
C ALA A 494 2.25 -19.13 -13.23
N GLN A 495 3.32 -18.85 -12.46
CA GLN A 495 4.04 -19.86 -11.67
C GLN A 495 3.20 -20.31 -10.46
N VAL A 496 2.49 -19.37 -9.83
CA VAL A 496 1.54 -19.65 -8.72
C VAL A 496 0.41 -20.55 -9.21
N ARG A 497 -0.19 -20.23 -10.37
CA ARG A 497 -1.21 -21.04 -11.05
C ARG A 497 -0.71 -22.45 -11.30
N ARG A 498 0.43 -22.61 -11.99
CA ARG A 498 1.05 -23.93 -12.24
C ARG A 498 1.43 -24.68 -10.96
N GLY A 499 1.57 -23.99 -9.83
CA GLY A 499 1.95 -24.57 -8.55
C GLY A 499 3.40 -25.04 -8.56
N GLU A 500 4.33 -24.20 -9.04
CA GLU A 500 5.76 -24.51 -9.06
C GLU A 500 6.31 -24.82 -7.66
N ARG A 501 6.63 -26.10 -7.43
CA ARG A 501 7.08 -26.65 -6.14
C ARG A 501 8.48 -26.16 -5.74
N LYS A 502 8.56 -24.92 -5.26
CA LYS A 502 9.76 -24.23 -4.76
C LYS A 502 9.54 -23.72 -3.35
N ASN A 503 10.64 -23.41 -2.66
CA ASN A 503 10.62 -22.88 -1.31
C ASN A 503 11.86 -22.03 -1.08
N GLY A 504 11.71 -20.87 -0.44
CA GLY A 504 12.81 -19.97 -0.15
C GLY A 504 12.68 -19.28 1.20
N LEU A 505 13.76 -18.63 1.58
CA LEU A 505 13.92 -17.90 2.83
C LEU A 505 13.59 -16.42 2.59
N TRP A 506 12.83 -15.81 3.48
CA TRP A 506 12.73 -14.36 3.56
C TRP A 506 13.75 -13.82 4.57
N HIS A 507 14.39 -12.72 4.21
CA HIS A 507 15.11 -11.88 5.15
C HIS A 507 14.16 -10.80 5.67
N ILE A 508 13.96 -10.76 7.00
CA ILE A 508 13.01 -9.82 7.63
C ILE A 508 13.68 -9.00 8.74
N GLU A 509 13.10 -7.85 9.04
CA GLU A 509 13.44 -7.00 10.18
C GLU A 509 12.17 -6.77 10.99
N VAL A 510 12.13 -7.28 12.23
CA VAL A 510 11.02 -7.10 13.16
C VAL A 510 11.15 -5.71 13.77
N ALA A 511 10.24 -4.79 13.42
CA ALA A 511 10.32 -3.39 13.83
C ALA A 511 10.21 -3.22 15.36
N GLU A 512 9.26 -3.92 15.98
CA GLU A 512 8.98 -3.83 17.41
C GLU A 512 8.83 -5.22 18.03
N ALA A 513 9.29 -5.39 19.27
CA ALA A 513 9.04 -6.64 19.98
C ALA A 513 7.54 -6.75 20.32
N GLY A 514 6.97 -7.95 20.23
CA GLY A 514 5.56 -8.16 20.55
C GLY A 514 4.99 -9.46 19.99
N ASP A 515 3.67 -9.59 20.05
CA ASP A 515 2.96 -10.72 19.46
C ASP A 515 2.65 -10.45 18.00
N TYR A 516 2.83 -11.47 17.17
CA TYR A 516 2.63 -11.41 15.73
C TYR A 516 1.74 -12.55 15.28
N ALA A 517 0.89 -12.28 14.29
CA ALA A 517 0.18 -13.28 13.53
C ALA A 517 0.75 -13.40 12.11
N PHE A 518 0.90 -14.64 11.67
CA PHE A 518 1.38 -14.99 10.33
C PHE A 518 0.30 -15.78 9.62
N THR A 519 -0.24 -15.24 8.53
CA THR A 519 -1.29 -15.89 7.74
C THR A 519 -0.68 -16.36 6.42
N LEU A 520 -0.46 -17.67 6.30
CA LEU A 520 0.18 -18.30 5.14
C LEU A 520 -0.89 -18.73 4.14
N SER A 521 -0.69 -18.39 2.86
CA SER A 521 -1.54 -18.86 1.78
C SER A 521 -0.75 -19.21 0.51
N ARG A 522 -1.36 -20.08 -0.30
CA ARG A 522 -0.89 -20.40 -1.66
C ARG A 522 -1.38 -19.35 -2.66
N TRP A 523 -2.63 -18.93 -2.52
CA TRP A 523 -3.27 -17.94 -3.37
C TRP A 523 -3.29 -16.59 -2.67
N PRO A 524 -3.30 -15.47 -3.42
CA PRO A 524 -3.51 -14.17 -2.81
C PRO A 524 -4.95 -14.10 -2.27
N HIS A 525 -5.19 -13.24 -1.28
CA HIS A 525 -6.45 -13.19 -0.55
C HIS A 525 -7.65 -12.90 -1.48
N GLU A 526 -7.48 -11.97 -2.41
CA GLU A 526 -8.48 -11.54 -3.39
C GLU A 526 -8.93 -12.64 -4.36
N ALA A 527 -8.15 -13.72 -4.53
CA ALA A 527 -8.53 -14.83 -5.37
C ALA A 527 -9.70 -15.66 -4.78
N GLY A 528 -9.94 -15.57 -3.47
CA GLY A 528 -11.03 -16.30 -2.80
C GLY A 528 -10.88 -17.83 -2.82
N LEU A 529 -9.69 -18.35 -3.15
CA LEU A 529 -9.41 -19.78 -3.31
C LEU A 529 -8.92 -20.43 -2.01
N ARG A 530 -9.23 -21.72 -1.85
CA ARG A 530 -8.69 -22.55 -0.75
C ARG A 530 -7.25 -22.93 -1.03
N LEU A 531 -6.49 -23.27 0.01
CA LEU A 531 -5.10 -23.74 -0.12
C LEU A 531 -4.95 -24.92 -1.10
N GLN A 532 -5.97 -25.78 -1.14
CA GLN A 532 -5.96 -27.00 -1.95
C GLN A 532 -6.46 -26.81 -3.38
N ASP A 533 -7.19 -25.72 -3.64
CA ASP A 533 -7.87 -25.53 -4.91
C ASP A 533 -6.87 -25.44 -6.08
N GLY A 534 -7.26 -26.02 -7.21
CA GLY A 534 -6.77 -25.66 -8.52
C GLY A 534 -7.58 -24.49 -9.08
N ILE A 535 -7.22 -24.03 -10.27
CA ILE A 535 -7.97 -22.97 -10.96
C ILE A 535 -8.08 -23.31 -12.44
N GLY A 536 -9.22 -23.00 -13.05
CA GLY A 536 -9.40 -23.13 -14.48
C GLY A 536 -8.55 -22.12 -15.27
N GLU A 537 -8.55 -22.27 -16.60
CA GLU A 537 -8.12 -21.20 -17.48
C GLU A 537 -9.07 -20.00 -17.32
N THR A 538 -8.51 -18.79 -17.25
CA THR A 538 -9.29 -17.54 -17.21
C THR A 538 -9.11 -16.83 -18.53
N ARG A 539 -10.21 -16.61 -19.25
CA ARG A 539 -10.21 -15.76 -20.44
C ARG A 539 -10.19 -14.29 -20.00
N VAL A 540 -9.17 -13.58 -20.44
CA VAL A 540 -8.95 -12.17 -20.12
C VAL A 540 -9.24 -11.31 -21.36
N THR A 541 -9.15 -9.98 -21.24
CA THR A 541 -9.47 -9.04 -22.32
C THR A 541 -8.74 -9.39 -23.61
N ASP A 542 -7.45 -9.71 -23.48
CA ASP A 542 -6.59 -10.03 -24.61
C ASP A 542 -5.78 -11.32 -24.41
N GLY A 543 -6.46 -12.44 -24.21
CA GLY A 543 -5.79 -13.75 -24.17
C GLY A 543 -6.39 -14.69 -23.15
N VAL A 544 -5.55 -15.60 -22.64
CA VAL A 544 -5.95 -16.61 -21.64
C VAL A 544 -4.84 -16.76 -20.60
N LEU A 545 -5.20 -16.65 -19.32
CA LEU A 545 -4.33 -17.03 -18.21
C LEU A 545 -4.45 -18.54 -17.99
N THR A 546 -3.31 -19.23 -17.98
CA THR A 546 -3.25 -20.70 -17.92
C THR A 546 -3.79 -21.25 -16.61
N GLY A 547 -4.62 -22.30 -16.65
CA GLY A 547 -5.10 -23.00 -15.46
C GLY A 547 -4.00 -23.57 -14.55
N GLY A 548 -4.41 -24.00 -13.37
CA GLY A 548 -3.53 -24.43 -12.28
C GLY A 548 -4.01 -25.69 -11.57
N LEU A 549 -3.06 -26.47 -11.06
CA LEU A 549 -3.31 -27.75 -10.40
C LEU A 549 -3.67 -27.56 -8.91
N GLU A 550 -4.36 -28.54 -8.35
CA GLU A 550 -4.61 -28.65 -6.91
C GLU A 550 -3.33 -28.95 -6.12
N TRP A 551 -3.25 -28.47 -4.88
CA TRP A 551 -2.19 -28.85 -3.92
C TRP A 551 -2.81 -29.68 -2.79
N PRO A 552 -2.32 -30.91 -2.52
CA PRO A 552 -2.89 -31.75 -1.47
C PRO A 552 -2.43 -31.33 -0.06
N VAL A 553 -2.61 -30.05 0.32
CA VAL A 553 -2.10 -29.47 1.57
C VAL A 553 -2.85 -30.03 2.79
N SER A 554 -2.13 -30.67 3.71
CA SER A 554 -2.68 -31.24 4.95
C SER A 554 -2.17 -30.53 6.22
N SER A 555 -0.98 -29.93 6.15
CA SER A 555 -0.35 -29.22 7.27
C SER A 555 0.57 -28.12 6.75
N ALA A 556 0.80 -27.11 7.59
CA ALA A 556 1.71 -26.01 7.32
C ALA A 556 2.70 -25.84 8.47
N ARG A 557 3.91 -25.43 8.15
CA ARG A 557 4.99 -25.12 9.10
C ARG A 557 5.51 -23.72 8.86
N LEU A 558 5.82 -23.03 9.94
CA LEU A 558 6.42 -21.70 9.93
C LEU A 558 7.62 -21.68 10.87
N ARG A 559 8.74 -21.12 10.40
CA ARG A 559 9.91 -20.83 11.22
C ARG A 559 10.28 -19.35 11.09
N VAL A 560 10.49 -18.69 12.22
CA VAL A 560 11.02 -17.32 12.30
C VAL A 560 12.19 -17.31 13.29
N GLY A 561 13.40 -17.06 12.80
CA GLY A 561 14.63 -17.26 13.58
C GLY A 561 14.71 -18.69 14.11
N ASP A 562 14.79 -18.82 15.43
CA ASP A 562 14.85 -20.11 16.13
C ASP A 562 13.47 -20.66 16.54
N VAL A 563 12.39 -19.90 16.35
CA VAL A 563 11.03 -20.31 16.72
C VAL A 563 10.36 -21.02 15.55
N GLU A 564 9.83 -22.22 15.80
CA GLU A 564 9.11 -23.02 14.81
C GLU A 564 7.74 -23.47 15.34
N GLN A 565 6.73 -23.44 14.48
CA GLN A 565 5.39 -23.94 14.75
C GLN A 565 4.88 -24.77 13.57
N LEU A 566 4.03 -25.76 13.87
CA LEU A 566 3.34 -26.63 12.92
C LEU A 566 1.83 -26.60 13.20
N ALA A 567 1.03 -26.49 12.16
CA ALA A 567 -0.43 -26.51 12.26
C ALA A 567 -1.03 -27.46 11.21
N LYS A 568 -2.14 -28.12 11.56
CA LYS A 568 -2.95 -28.90 10.61
C LYS A 568 -3.81 -27.94 9.78
N VAL A 569 -4.07 -28.31 8.53
CA VAL A 569 -4.90 -27.56 7.59
C VAL A 569 -6.19 -28.32 7.34
N ASN A 570 -7.33 -27.64 7.46
CA ASN A 570 -8.62 -28.21 7.07
C ASN A 570 -8.81 -28.04 5.56
N LYS A 571 -9.57 -28.96 4.94
CA LYS A 571 -9.81 -28.91 3.47
C LYS A 571 -10.48 -27.62 3.00
N ASP A 572 -11.24 -26.97 3.87
CA ASP A 572 -11.96 -25.73 3.57
C ASP A 572 -11.14 -24.46 3.88
N SER A 573 -9.89 -24.60 4.33
CA SER A 573 -9.03 -23.47 4.70
C SER A 573 -8.45 -22.76 3.47
N SER A 574 -8.65 -21.44 3.38
CA SER A 574 -7.96 -20.54 2.45
C SER A 574 -6.56 -20.13 2.90
N SER A 575 -6.28 -20.24 4.20
CA SER A 575 -4.99 -19.92 4.78
C SER A 575 -4.76 -20.68 6.09
N VAL A 576 -3.53 -20.61 6.61
CA VAL A 576 -3.16 -21.10 7.94
C VAL A 576 -2.58 -19.95 8.74
N ARG A 577 -3.10 -19.73 9.95
CA ARG A 577 -2.67 -18.64 10.82
C ARG A 577 -1.87 -19.16 12.01
N PHE A 578 -0.68 -18.60 12.23
CA PHE A 578 0.17 -18.82 13.41
C PHE A 578 0.19 -17.58 14.28
N LYS A 579 0.49 -17.76 15.57
CA LYS A 579 0.75 -16.65 16.51
C LYS A 579 2.06 -16.90 17.24
N MET A 580 2.94 -15.91 17.29
CA MET A 580 4.23 -16.01 17.98
C MET A 580 4.67 -14.67 18.54
N SER A 581 5.37 -14.69 19.67
CA SER A 581 6.04 -13.51 20.22
C SER A 581 7.44 -13.41 19.63
N LEU A 582 7.82 -12.24 19.13
CA LEU A 582 9.11 -11.99 18.49
C LEU A 582 9.87 -10.85 19.17
N PRO A 583 11.21 -10.96 19.31
CA PRO A 583 12.03 -9.80 19.64
C PRO A 583 12.17 -8.87 18.44
N ALA A 584 12.40 -7.58 18.69
CA ALA A 584 12.78 -6.63 17.64
C ALA A 584 14.15 -6.99 17.06
N GLY A 585 14.36 -6.67 15.78
CA GLY A 585 15.63 -6.81 15.07
C GLY A 585 15.60 -7.75 13.87
N ARG A 586 16.79 -8.04 13.34
CA ARG A 586 16.98 -8.83 12.12
C ARG A 586 16.68 -10.29 12.37
N SER A 587 15.93 -10.91 11.46
CA SER A 587 15.61 -12.34 11.51
C SER A 587 15.47 -12.91 10.09
N THR A 588 15.16 -14.19 10.01
CA THR A 588 14.82 -14.88 8.77
C THR A 588 13.54 -15.67 8.97
N MET A 589 12.70 -15.74 7.94
CA MET A 589 11.45 -16.49 7.96
C MET A 589 11.43 -17.52 6.83
N GLN A 590 10.88 -18.70 7.11
CA GLN A 590 10.61 -19.70 6.07
C GLN A 590 9.31 -20.46 6.38
N THR A 591 8.64 -20.89 5.31
CA THR A 591 7.36 -21.59 5.38
C THR A 591 7.38 -22.90 4.62
N TRP A 592 6.52 -23.84 4.99
CA TRP A 592 6.34 -25.10 4.29
C TRP A 592 4.87 -25.50 4.29
N LEU A 593 4.36 -25.96 3.15
CA LEU A 593 3.11 -26.67 3.02
C LEU A 593 3.41 -28.15 2.74
N HIS A 594 2.79 -29.05 3.51
CA HIS A 594 3.01 -30.50 3.40
C HIS A 594 1.75 -31.25 3.01
N ASP A 595 1.92 -32.41 2.39
CA ASP A 595 0.84 -33.36 2.12
C ASP A 595 0.47 -34.22 3.34
N GLU A 596 -0.52 -35.10 3.21
CA GLU A 596 -0.98 -35.98 4.31
C GLU A 596 0.09 -36.95 4.84
N HIS A 597 1.16 -37.18 4.08
CA HIS A 597 2.29 -38.02 4.45
C HIS A 597 3.44 -37.21 5.07
N GLY A 598 3.26 -35.90 5.26
CA GLY A 598 4.29 -34.99 5.77
C GLY A 598 5.36 -34.64 4.74
N ARG A 599 5.16 -34.91 3.45
CA ARG A 599 6.12 -34.55 2.39
C ARG A 599 5.94 -33.10 1.97
N GLU A 600 7.05 -32.40 1.75
CA GLU A 600 7.04 -31.00 1.30
C GLU A 600 6.44 -30.87 -0.11
N ILE A 601 5.46 -29.97 -0.23
CA ILE A 601 4.91 -29.54 -1.52
C ILE A 601 5.67 -28.30 -2.01
N GLY A 602 5.84 -27.30 -1.14
CA GLY A 602 6.52 -26.03 -1.41
C GLY A 602 6.36 -25.04 -0.25
N GLY A 603 6.88 -23.83 -0.40
CA GLY A 603 6.61 -22.72 0.52
C GLY A 603 5.23 -22.09 0.27
N ALA A 604 4.72 -21.33 1.24
CA ALA A 604 3.57 -20.46 1.01
C ALA A 604 3.99 -19.30 0.10
N TYR A 605 3.28 -19.05 -1.00
CA TYR A 605 3.66 -17.95 -1.91
C TYR A 605 3.33 -16.58 -1.34
N TYR A 606 2.38 -16.51 -0.41
CA TYR A 606 1.89 -15.29 0.22
C TYR A 606 1.89 -15.48 1.73
N VAL A 607 2.38 -14.48 2.46
CA VAL A 607 2.35 -14.43 3.93
C VAL A 607 1.97 -13.03 4.38
N ALA A 608 0.80 -12.88 5.00
CA ALA A 608 0.45 -11.65 5.71
C ALA A 608 1.02 -11.71 7.13
N VAL A 609 1.82 -10.71 7.51
CA VAL A 609 2.45 -10.60 8.83
C VAL A 609 1.85 -9.40 9.55
N GLU A 610 1.15 -9.67 10.65
CA GLU A 610 0.46 -8.66 11.45
C GLU A 610 1.07 -8.62 12.85
N ARG A 611 1.63 -7.48 13.27
CA ARG A 611 1.87 -7.22 14.68
C ARG A 611 0.53 -7.06 15.38
N LEU A 612 0.23 -7.96 16.31
CA LEU A 612 -0.98 -7.97 17.10
C LEU A 612 -0.86 -6.87 18.15
N ARG A 613 -1.50 -5.73 17.87
CA ARG A 613 -1.65 -4.67 18.86
C ARG A 613 -2.67 -5.13 19.90
N THR A 614 -2.38 -4.94 21.18
CA THR A 614 -3.45 -4.69 22.16
C THR A 614 -4.00 -3.31 21.81
N LYS A 615 -5.19 -3.24 21.17
CA LYS A 615 -5.88 -1.95 20.97
C LYS A 615 -5.95 -1.25 22.34
N PRO A 616 -5.60 0.04 22.47
CA PRO A 616 -5.85 0.74 23.73
C PRO A 616 -7.34 0.65 24.03
N PRO A 617 -7.73 0.43 25.29
CA PRO A 617 -9.13 0.25 25.66
C PRO A 617 -9.96 1.46 25.21
N VAL A 618 -11.15 1.20 24.67
CA VAL A 618 -12.10 2.27 24.35
C VAL A 618 -12.54 2.94 25.64
N ARG A 619 -12.29 4.24 25.77
CA ARG A 619 -12.79 5.08 26.87
C ARG A 619 -14.27 5.36 26.65
N LEU A 620 -15.13 4.66 27.37
CA LEU A 620 -16.56 4.58 27.10
C LEU A 620 -17.38 5.26 28.21
N ILE A 621 -18.35 6.09 27.83
CA ILE A 621 -19.47 6.46 28.70
C ILE A 621 -20.70 5.70 28.22
N LEU A 622 -21.38 4.98 29.11
CA LEU A 622 -22.68 4.38 28.82
C LEU A 622 -23.78 5.37 29.21
N ASP A 623 -24.64 5.72 28.27
CA ASP A 623 -25.84 6.55 28.49
C ASP A 623 -27.08 5.67 28.26
N THR A 624 -27.76 5.30 29.33
CA THR A 624 -28.74 4.19 29.40
C THR A 624 -30.04 4.66 30.02
N ASP A 625 -31.16 4.02 29.71
CA ASP A 625 -32.41 4.33 30.39
C ASP A 625 -32.67 3.48 31.65
N MET A 626 -31.96 2.34 31.82
CA MET A 626 -31.92 1.36 32.95
C MET A 626 -33.28 0.95 33.55
N SER A 627 -34.37 1.49 33.04
CA SER A 627 -35.72 1.43 33.59
C SER A 627 -36.71 0.92 32.56
N GLY A 628 -36.32 0.87 31.28
CA GLY A 628 -37.10 0.33 30.18
C GLY A 628 -37.13 -1.19 30.18
N ASP A 629 -36.03 -1.80 29.79
CA ASP A 629 -35.94 -3.25 29.55
C ASP A 629 -34.66 -3.83 30.17
N ALA A 630 -34.60 -5.15 30.38
CA ALA A 630 -33.49 -5.80 31.10
C ALA A 630 -32.20 -5.87 30.25
N ASP A 631 -32.25 -5.50 28.98
CA ASP A 631 -31.09 -5.44 28.09
C ASP A 631 -30.12 -4.31 28.46
N ASP A 632 -30.56 -3.23 29.12
CA ASP A 632 -29.65 -2.25 29.74
C ASP A 632 -28.74 -2.92 30.78
N ALA A 633 -29.33 -3.74 31.68
CA ALA A 633 -28.57 -4.50 32.68
C ALA A 633 -27.65 -5.54 32.03
N GLY A 634 -28.11 -6.18 30.95
CA GLY A 634 -27.28 -7.08 30.14
C GLY A 634 -26.13 -6.36 29.45
N THR A 635 -26.33 -5.13 29.00
CA THR A 635 -25.32 -4.28 28.38
C THR A 635 -24.23 -3.92 29.37
N LEU A 636 -24.60 -3.49 30.58
CA LEU A 636 -23.63 -3.17 31.62
C LEU A 636 -22.81 -4.41 32.05
N ALA A 637 -23.44 -5.59 32.13
CA ALA A 637 -22.75 -6.87 32.36
C ALA A 637 -21.69 -7.17 31.27
N MET A 638 -22.10 -7.02 30.01
CA MET A 638 -21.23 -7.23 28.85
C MET A 638 -20.05 -6.25 28.86
N LEU A 639 -20.29 -4.97 29.16
CA LEU A 639 -19.26 -3.96 29.24
C LEU A 639 -18.26 -4.27 30.36
N HIS A 640 -18.68 -4.70 31.54
CA HIS A 640 -17.74 -5.13 32.59
C HIS A 640 -16.85 -6.30 32.16
N ALA A 641 -17.41 -7.27 31.43
CA ALA A 641 -16.62 -8.36 30.88
C ALA A 641 -15.58 -7.86 29.85
N MET A 642 -15.92 -6.81 29.09
CA MET A 642 -15.00 -6.15 28.16
C MET A 642 -13.93 -5.31 28.90
N VAL A 643 -14.26 -4.69 30.04
CA VAL A 643 -13.27 -4.04 30.92
C VAL A 643 -12.32 -5.08 31.52
N ASP A 644 -12.81 -6.25 31.94
CA ASP A 644 -11.95 -7.33 32.47
C ASP A 644 -10.93 -7.86 31.44
N ARG A 645 -11.24 -7.69 30.15
CA ARG A 645 -10.42 -8.08 28.99
C ARG A 645 -9.56 -6.95 28.43
N ASP A 646 -9.54 -5.80 29.09
CA ASP A 646 -8.81 -4.60 28.64
C ASP A 646 -9.27 -4.10 27.24
N GLU A 647 -10.52 -4.40 26.85
CA GLU A 647 -11.12 -3.96 25.58
C GLU A 647 -11.75 -2.55 25.71
N CYS A 648 -12.24 -2.19 26.89
CA CYS A 648 -12.76 -0.86 27.20
C CYS A 648 -12.45 -0.41 28.63
N GLU A 649 -12.52 0.90 28.85
CA GLU A 649 -12.50 1.56 30.15
C GLU A 649 -13.86 2.24 30.31
N LEU A 650 -14.70 1.74 31.22
CA LEU A 650 -16.01 2.34 31.50
C LEU A 650 -15.84 3.56 32.41
N LEU A 651 -15.91 4.75 31.82
CA LEU A 651 -15.64 6.02 32.48
C LEU A 651 -16.80 6.51 33.36
N ALA A 652 -18.03 6.24 32.96
CA ALA A 652 -19.25 6.59 33.69
C ALA A 652 -20.46 5.83 33.14
N THR A 653 -21.52 5.77 33.94
CA THR A 653 -22.85 5.36 33.52
C THR A 653 -23.85 6.47 33.81
N ILE A 654 -24.52 6.95 32.77
CA ILE A 654 -25.47 8.06 32.84
C ILE A 654 -26.87 7.51 32.60
N VAL A 655 -27.80 7.82 33.49
CA VAL A 655 -29.21 7.47 33.36
C VAL A 655 -29.96 8.63 32.72
N ASN A 656 -30.55 8.42 31.53
CA ASN A 656 -31.21 9.43 30.70
C ASN A 656 -32.73 9.49 30.81
N ARG A 657 -33.29 8.70 31.72
CA ARG A 657 -34.72 8.62 31.97
C ARG A 657 -34.96 8.50 33.47
N ALA A 658 -35.77 9.39 34.02
CA ALA A 658 -36.14 9.33 35.42
C ALA A 658 -37.09 8.15 35.71
N ASP A 659 -36.68 7.26 36.62
CA ASP A 659 -37.51 6.15 37.09
C ASP A 659 -38.43 6.62 38.22
N LEU A 660 -39.74 6.38 38.09
CA LEU A 660 -40.73 6.73 39.12
C LEU A 660 -40.48 6.02 40.45
N THR A 661 -39.77 4.89 40.42
CA THR A 661 -39.38 4.16 41.63
C THR A 661 -38.07 4.65 42.24
N LYS A 662 -37.36 5.57 41.56
CA LYS A 662 -36.04 6.10 41.93
C LYS A 662 -35.00 4.99 42.14
N ALA A 663 -35.00 3.95 41.31
CA ALA A 663 -34.15 2.78 41.50
C ALA A 663 -33.06 2.59 40.45
N SER A 664 -33.04 3.38 39.36
CA SER A 664 -32.09 3.21 38.26
C SER A 664 -30.62 3.39 38.70
N ALA A 665 -30.31 4.43 39.48
CA ALA A 665 -28.94 4.68 39.95
C ALA A 665 -28.43 3.55 40.84
N ALA A 666 -29.25 3.11 41.80
CA ALA A 666 -28.93 1.98 42.65
C ALA A 666 -28.84 0.66 41.88
N ALA A 667 -29.64 0.47 40.82
CA ALA A 667 -29.55 -0.71 39.97
C ALA A 667 -28.25 -0.75 39.16
N VAL A 668 -27.83 0.38 38.58
CA VAL A 668 -26.50 0.52 37.95
C VAL A 668 -25.41 0.18 38.96
N ASP A 669 -25.46 0.78 40.14
CA ASP A 669 -24.44 0.62 41.17
C ASP A 669 -24.37 -0.81 41.74
N ALA A 670 -25.51 -1.48 41.89
CA ALA A 670 -25.56 -2.89 42.26
C ALA A 670 -24.83 -3.79 41.25
N ILE A 671 -24.98 -3.50 39.95
CA ILE A 671 -24.27 -4.22 38.88
C ILE A 671 -22.78 -3.88 38.94
N ASN A 672 -22.42 -2.60 39.00
CA ASN A 672 -21.03 -2.13 39.12
C ASN A 672 -20.32 -2.78 40.32
N THR A 673 -20.98 -2.83 41.47
CA THR A 673 -20.48 -3.43 42.72
C THR A 673 -20.29 -4.93 42.58
N TYR A 674 -21.23 -5.65 41.96
CA TYR A 674 -21.07 -7.09 41.68
C TYR A 674 -19.83 -7.38 40.82
N TYR A 675 -19.53 -6.52 39.85
CA TYR A 675 -18.33 -6.62 39.00
C TYR A 675 -17.08 -5.95 39.61
N GLY A 676 -17.10 -5.62 40.92
CA GLY A 676 -15.95 -5.12 41.66
C GLY A 676 -15.55 -3.68 41.33
N ARG A 677 -16.48 -2.86 40.84
CA ARG A 677 -16.23 -1.49 40.35
C ARG A 677 -17.22 -0.46 40.92
N PRO A 678 -17.40 -0.37 42.25
CA PRO A 678 -18.37 0.55 42.87
C PRO A 678 -18.08 2.04 42.61
N ASN A 679 -16.85 2.37 42.19
CA ASN A 679 -16.42 3.76 42.02
C ASN A 679 -16.67 4.34 40.62
N ILE A 680 -17.34 3.61 39.72
CA ILE A 680 -17.70 4.17 38.40
C ILE A 680 -18.73 5.29 38.64
N PRO A 681 -18.47 6.53 38.19
CA PRO A 681 -19.40 7.64 38.35
C PRO A 681 -20.78 7.33 37.73
N ILE A 682 -21.83 7.62 38.50
CA ILE A 682 -23.23 7.47 38.08
C ILE A 682 -23.91 8.83 38.09
N GLY A 683 -24.47 9.24 36.95
CA GLY A 683 -25.24 10.46 36.80
C GLY A 683 -26.71 10.15 36.51
N THR A 684 -27.63 10.95 37.05
CA THR A 684 -29.07 10.79 36.80
C THR A 684 -29.66 12.08 36.25
N ASP A 685 -30.55 11.96 35.29
CA ASP A 685 -31.26 13.12 34.74
C ASP A 685 -32.23 13.72 35.78
N LYS A 686 -31.88 14.89 36.33
CA LYS A 686 -32.70 15.61 37.32
C LYS A 686 -33.72 16.55 36.70
N PHE A 687 -33.46 17.01 35.48
CA PHE A 687 -34.19 18.11 34.84
C PHE A 687 -34.87 17.69 33.53
N GLY A 688 -34.83 16.40 33.21
CA GLY A 688 -35.48 15.81 32.06
C GLY A 688 -36.99 16.00 32.05
N PRO A 689 -37.63 15.93 30.86
CA PRO A 689 -39.07 16.08 30.77
C PRO A 689 -39.80 15.02 31.61
N THR A 690 -40.75 15.45 32.44
CA THR A 690 -41.55 14.54 33.29
C THR A 690 -42.38 13.54 32.49
N ALA A 691 -42.69 13.86 31.23
CA ALA A 691 -43.36 12.95 30.30
C ALA A 691 -42.52 11.71 29.94
N LEU A 692 -41.22 11.70 30.25
CA LEU A 692 -40.31 10.59 29.98
C LEU A 692 -40.30 9.55 31.12
N GLN A 693 -40.93 9.85 32.25
CA GLN A 693 -40.87 9.02 33.45
C GLN A 693 -41.56 7.67 33.26
N ARG A 694 -40.90 6.60 33.71
CA ARG A 694 -41.43 5.23 33.64
C ARG A 694 -41.22 4.52 34.96
N THR A 695 -42.11 3.60 35.31
CA THR A 695 -41.90 2.69 36.44
C THR A 695 -41.06 1.51 35.96
N SER A 696 -39.84 1.36 36.48
CA SER A 696 -39.02 0.19 36.17
C SER A 696 -39.65 -1.09 36.72
N LEU A 697 -39.62 -2.15 35.89
CA LEU A 697 -40.14 -3.48 36.27
C LEU A 697 -39.11 -4.35 37.00
N TYR A 698 -37.84 -3.95 37.02
CA TYR A 698 -36.75 -4.74 37.61
C TYR A 698 -35.79 -3.96 38.50
N ALA A 699 -35.56 -2.66 38.24
CA ALA A 699 -34.60 -1.85 38.99
C ALA A 699 -34.86 -1.81 40.51
N PRO A 700 -36.13 -1.74 41.01
CA PRO A 700 -36.41 -1.87 42.44
C PRO A 700 -35.87 -3.17 43.05
N GLY A 701 -36.02 -4.28 42.33
CA GLY A 701 -35.54 -5.59 42.79
C GLY A 701 -34.02 -5.70 42.82
N LEU A 702 -33.31 -4.86 42.05
CA LEU A 702 -31.85 -4.74 42.13
C LEU A 702 -31.44 -3.84 43.30
N ARG A 703 -32.04 -2.65 43.42
CA ARG A 703 -31.82 -1.73 44.56
C ARG A 703 -32.06 -2.40 45.91
N ASP A 704 -33.18 -3.12 46.04
CA ASP A 704 -33.62 -3.68 47.32
C ASP A 704 -32.97 -5.06 47.60
N GLY A 705 -32.38 -5.69 46.58
CA GLY A 705 -31.88 -7.06 46.64
C GLY A 705 -30.36 -7.23 46.66
N PHE A 706 -29.59 -6.19 46.36
CA PHE A 706 -28.14 -6.25 46.20
C PHE A 706 -27.44 -5.03 46.83
N PRO A 707 -26.15 -5.14 47.22
CA PRO A 707 -25.40 -4.01 47.77
C PRO A 707 -25.29 -2.85 46.77
N SER A 708 -25.54 -1.63 47.25
CA SER A 708 -25.35 -0.36 46.53
C SER A 708 -25.09 0.78 47.52
N ASP A 709 -24.17 1.67 47.17
CA ASP A 709 -23.73 2.84 47.94
C ASP A 709 -24.30 4.16 47.41
N VAL A 710 -24.82 4.21 46.17
CA VAL A 710 -25.32 5.45 45.52
C VAL A 710 -26.75 5.82 45.94
N GLY A 711 -27.52 4.88 46.50
CA GLY A 711 -28.88 5.14 46.99
C GLY A 711 -29.89 5.45 45.87
N PRO A 712 -31.09 5.97 46.20
CA PRO A 712 -32.11 6.30 45.20
C PRO A 712 -31.66 7.38 44.20
N ASP A 713 -32.32 7.43 43.05
CA ASP A 713 -31.96 8.33 41.94
C ASP A 713 -31.80 9.79 42.35
N ASP A 714 -32.55 10.30 43.33
CA ASP A 714 -32.45 11.69 43.79
C ASP A 714 -31.15 12.01 44.53
N GLN A 715 -30.44 11.01 45.06
CA GLN A 715 -29.16 11.15 45.76
C GLN A 715 -27.94 11.10 44.82
N ALA A 716 -28.08 10.48 43.64
CA ALA A 716 -27.03 10.49 42.63
C ALA A 716 -26.80 11.92 42.08
N PRO A 717 -25.58 12.28 41.62
CA PRO A 717 -25.33 13.52 40.91
C PRO A 717 -26.21 13.71 39.66
N ASP A 718 -26.31 14.96 39.19
CA ASP A 718 -26.94 15.25 37.90
C ASP A 718 -26.11 14.68 36.72
N ALA A 719 -26.81 14.19 35.70
CA ALA A 719 -26.21 13.61 34.50
C ALA A 719 -25.20 14.55 33.82
N LEU A 720 -25.52 15.85 33.71
CA LEU A 720 -24.67 16.83 33.04
C LEU A 720 -23.39 17.12 33.84
N ASP A 721 -23.48 17.12 35.17
CA ASP A 721 -22.31 17.34 36.04
C ASP A 721 -21.32 16.16 35.97
N VAL A 722 -21.83 14.93 35.89
CA VAL A 722 -20.99 13.75 35.67
C VAL A 722 -20.37 13.79 34.27
N TYR A 723 -21.14 14.11 33.22
CA TYR A 723 -20.58 14.30 31.89
C TYR A 723 -19.45 15.33 31.87
N ARG A 724 -19.67 16.51 32.45
CA ARG A 724 -18.68 17.60 32.50
C ARG A 724 -17.40 17.16 33.18
N SER A 725 -17.51 16.58 34.38
CA SER A 725 -16.35 16.16 35.16
C SER A 725 -15.55 15.05 34.49
N VAL A 726 -16.23 14.04 33.94
CA VAL A 726 -15.60 12.88 33.29
C VAL A 726 -14.93 13.30 32.00
N LEU A 727 -15.62 14.03 31.12
CA LEU A 727 -15.07 14.47 29.82
C LEU A 727 -13.89 15.43 30.00
N ALA A 728 -13.95 16.36 30.95
CA ALA A 728 -12.86 17.31 31.21
C ALA A 728 -11.54 16.61 31.58
N ALA A 729 -11.61 15.43 32.20
CA ALA A 729 -10.44 14.64 32.58
C ALA A 729 -9.83 13.81 31.44
N GLN A 730 -10.46 13.75 30.26
CA GLN A 730 -10.01 12.89 29.15
C GLN A 730 -9.14 13.65 28.14
N LEU A 731 -8.38 12.89 27.35
CA LEU A 731 -7.67 13.41 26.19
C LEU A 731 -8.66 13.84 25.10
N ASP A 732 -8.26 14.80 24.28
CA ASP A 732 -9.09 15.25 23.16
C ASP A 732 -9.31 14.12 22.15
N GLY A 733 -10.52 14.04 21.59
CA GLY A 733 -10.92 13.03 20.62
C GLY A 733 -10.80 11.58 21.11
N SER A 734 -10.86 11.35 22.43
CA SER A 734 -10.62 10.02 23.01
C SER A 734 -11.86 9.28 23.49
N VAL A 735 -12.98 9.97 23.70
CA VAL A 735 -14.17 9.39 24.36
C VAL A 735 -15.20 8.91 23.35
N THR A 736 -15.70 7.69 23.54
CA THR A 736 -16.90 7.18 22.88
C THR A 736 -18.07 7.23 23.86
N ILE A 737 -19.21 7.77 23.43
CA ILE A 737 -20.47 7.62 24.19
C ILE A 737 -21.31 6.54 23.50
N CYS A 738 -21.79 5.56 24.25
CA CYS A 738 -22.80 4.62 23.79
C CYS A 738 -24.15 4.99 24.42
N SER A 739 -25.07 5.52 23.61
CA SER A 739 -26.40 5.91 24.04
C SER A 739 -27.40 4.84 23.64
N VAL A 740 -27.97 4.18 24.65
CA VAL A 740 -28.95 3.10 24.50
C VAL A 740 -30.32 3.46 25.07
N GLY A 741 -30.51 4.70 25.52
CA GLY A 741 -31.82 5.25 25.88
C GLY A 741 -32.15 6.55 25.14
N ALA A 742 -32.99 7.38 25.75
CA ALA A 742 -33.42 8.65 25.15
C ALA A 742 -32.26 9.63 24.98
N LEU A 743 -32.28 10.41 23.89
CA LEU A 743 -31.20 11.35 23.54
C LEU A 743 -31.25 12.68 24.31
N SER A 744 -32.03 12.76 25.39
CA SER A 744 -32.27 13.97 26.19
C SER A 744 -30.98 14.53 26.80
N ASN A 745 -30.20 13.67 27.45
CA ASN A 745 -28.94 14.07 28.08
C ASN A 745 -27.91 14.54 27.06
N LEU A 746 -27.83 13.87 25.90
CA LEU A 746 -26.95 14.30 24.82
C LEU A 746 -27.37 15.65 24.24
N ALA A 747 -28.67 15.89 24.07
CA ALA A 747 -29.17 17.19 23.63
C ALA A 747 -28.82 18.30 24.62
N GLU A 748 -28.95 18.06 25.93
CA GLU A 748 -28.55 19.04 26.96
C GLU A 748 -27.03 19.22 27.02
N LEU A 749 -26.25 18.14 26.94
CA LEU A 749 -24.79 18.20 26.88
C LEU A 749 -24.33 19.06 25.70
N TRP A 750 -24.94 18.88 24.52
CA TRP A 750 -24.67 19.71 23.35
C TRP A 750 -25.05 21.17 23.55
N ARG A 751 -26.23 21.44 24.12
CA ARG A 751 -26.71 22.81 24.38
C ARG A 751 -25.85 23.57 25.38
N ARG A 752 -25.33 22.86 26.39
CA ARG A 752 -24.65 23.47 27.54
C ARG A 752 -23.14 23.46 27.44
N GLU A 753 -22.56 22.44 26.80
CA GLU A 753 -21.10 22.20 26.78
C GLU A 753 -20.56 21.92 25.34
N PRO A 754 -20.89 22.74 24.32
CA PRO A 754 -20.55 22.44 22.92
C PRO A 754 -19.04 22.32 22.66
N ASP A 755 -18.23 23.13 23.34
CA ASP A 755 -16.77 23.10 23.19
C ASP A 755 -16.17 21.82 23.77
N LEU A 756 -16.68 21.38 24.92
CA LEU A 756 -16.25 20.14 25.56
C LEU A 756 -16.61 18.93 24.70
N VAL A 757 -17.81 18.92 24.11
CA VAL A 757 -18.24 17.89 23.16
C VAL A 757 -17.30 17.81 21.96
N ARG A 758 -17.01 18.96 21.31
CA ARG A 758 -16.10 19.00 20.14
C ARG A 758 -14.68 18.56 20.49
N ALA A 759 -14.19 18.94 21.67
CA ALA A 759 -12.84 18.63 22.09
C ALA A 759 -12.68 17.16 22.47
N LYS A 760 -13.59 16.59 23.27
CA LYS A 760 -13.37 15.32 23.98
C LYS A 760 -13.97 14.11 23.28
N ILE A 761 -15.12 14.28 22.63
CA ILE A 761 -15.89 13.16 22.10
C ILE A 761 -15.38 12.82 20.70
N ARG A 762 -14.97 11.57 20.53
CA ARG A 762 -14.58 11.01 19.23
C ARG A 762 -15.82 10.70 18.39
N ARG A 763 -16.74 9.96 18.99
CA ARG A 763 -17.97 9.47 18.35
C ARG A 763 -19.04 9.12 19.37
N VAL A 764 -20.29 9.09 18.91
CA VAL A 764 -21.43 8.57 19.65
C VAL A 764 -22.01 7.38 18.91
N VAL A 765 -22.31 6.30 19.61
CA VAL A 765 -23.03 5.13 19.08
C VAL A 765 -24.41 5.13 19.68
N VAL A 766 -25.44 5.15 18.83
CA VAL A 766 -26.84 5.27 19.22
C VAL A 766 -27.58 3.99 18.86
N MET A 767 -28.15 3.33 19.87
CA MET A 767 -29.25 2.38 19.66
C MET A 767 -30.53 3.21 19.51
N GLY A 768 -31.00 3.36 18.28
CA GLY A 768 -32.16 4.21 18.03
C GLY A 768 -32.54 4.31 16.56
N GLY A 769 -33.82 4.56 16.34
CA GLY A 769 -34.42 4.60 15.02
C GLY A 769 -34.64 3.20 14.42
N GLN A 770 -35.28 3.19 13.26
CA GLN A 770 -35.55 1.97 12.51
C GLN A 770 -35.46 2.25 11.01
N PHE A 771 -34.70 1.44 10.29
CA PHE A 771 -34.35 1.67 8.89
C PHE A 771 -34.61 0.40 8.06
N PRO A 772 -35.64 0.39 7.18
CA PRO A 772 -36.58 1.46 6.85
C PRO A 772 -37.61 1.74 7.96
N PRO A 773 -38.31 2.91 7.92
CA PRO A 773 -39.30 3.28 8.93
C PRO A 773 -40.40 2.22 9.12
N ALA A 774 -40.78 1.95 10.37
CA ALA A 774 -41.92 1.08 10.70
C ALA A 774 -43.23 1.84 10.87
N ALA A 775 -44.30 1.12 11.23
CA ALA A 775 -45.63 1.68 11.51
C ALA A 775 -45.68 2.53 12.79
N ASN A 776 -44.75 2.30 13.72
CA ASN A 776 -44.59 3.08 14.95
C ASN A 776 -43.14 3.59 15.04
N PRO A 777 -42.91 4.77 15.60
CA PRO A 777 -41.55 5.26 15.83
C PRO A 777 -40.83 4.39 16.87
N GLU A 778 -39.51 4.29 16.74
CA GLU A 778 -38.67 3.55 17.69
C GLU A 778 -38.71 4.23 19.07
N THR A 779 -38.65 3.45 20.15
CA THR A 779 -38.93 3.91 21.52
C THR A 779 -37.96 4.98 22.01
N ASN A 780 -36.65 4.83 21.80
CA ASN A 780 -35.65 5.80 22.24
C ASN A 780 -35.81 7.15 21.53
N ILE A 781 -36.16 7.12 20.24
CA ILE A 781 -36.47 8.33 19.46
C ILE A 781 -37.80 8.95 19.85
N ALA A 782 -38.85 8.14 19.93
CA ALA A 782 -40.22 8.57 20.26
C ALA A 782 -40.35 9.12 21.68
N THR A 783 -39.46 8.70 22.59
CA THR A 783 -39.44 9.16 23.97
C THR A 783 -39.21 10.67 24.03
N HIS A 784 -38.21 11.22 23.32
CA HIS A 784 -38.00 12.66 23.24
C HIS A 784 -37.65 13.12 21.81
N PRO A 785 -38.64 13.26 20.91
CA PRO A 785 -38.41 13.53 19.49
C PRO A 785 -37.60 14.80 19.25
N ASP A 786 -37.85 15.88 19.99
CA ASP A 786 -37.12 17.14 19.82
C ASP A 786 -35.64 17.04 20.19
N ALA A 787 -35.29 16.30 21.25
CA ALA A 787 -33.90 16.04 21.61
C ALA A 787 -33.22 15.17 20.55
N ALA A 788 -33.91 14.11 20.11
CA ALA A 788 -33.40 13.21 19.08
C ALA A 788 -33.17 13.94 17.75
N ARG A 789 -34.10 14.80 17.32
CA ARG A 789 -33.96 15.67 16.15
C ARG A 789 -32.75 16.59 16.26
N LEU A 790 -32.54 17.20 17.42
CA LEU A 790 -31.41 18.09 17.66
C LEU A 790 -30.07 17.34 17.58
N VAL A 791 -29.95 16.17 18.24
CA VAL A 791 -28.74 15.35 18.18
C VAL A 791 -28.49 14.88 16.74
N ALA A 792 -29.50 14.31 16.08
CA ALA A 792 -29.37 13.84 14.70
C ALA A 792 -29.02 14.94 13.69
N ALA A 793 -29.44 16.19 13.93
CA ALA A 793 -29.19 17.29 13.01
C ALA A 793 -27.91 18.08 13.32
N GLN A 794 -27.49 18.17 14.59
CA GLN A 794 -26.52 19.18 15.03
C GLN A 794 -25.32 18.63 15.79
N TRP A 795 -25.28 17.34 16.13
CA TRP A 795 -24.14 16.78 16.84
C TRP A 795 -22.84 16.93 16.04
N PRO A 796 -21.74 17.39 16.65
CA PRO A 796 -20.57 17.86 15.89
C PRO A 796 -19.57 16.77 15.50
N THR A 797 -19.61 15.61 16.15
CA THR A 797 -18.69 14.48 15.92
C THR A 797 -19.41 13.35 15.18
N GLU A 798 -18.72 12.26 14.88
CA GLU A 798 -19.35 11.11 14.23
C GLU A 798 -20.49 10.54 15.08
N ILE A 799 -21.62 10.22 14.44
CA ILE A 799 -22.73 9.46 15.04
C ILE A 799 -22.84 8.14 14.28
N VAL A 800 -22.81 7.03 15.01
CA VAL A 800 -23.13 5.71 14.47
C VAL A 800 -24.53 5.34 14.91
N TRP A 801 -25.42 5.11 13.96
CA TRP A 801 -26.78 4.68 14.18
C TRP A 801 -26.90 3.18 14.01
N GLN A 802 -27.42 2.53 15.04
CA GLN A 802 -27.82 1.13 14.99
C GLN A 802 -29.32 1.05 15.22
N GLY A 803 -30.05 0.72 14.15
CA GLY A 803 -31.51 0.65 14.18
C GLY A 803 -32.03 -0.55 14.95
N PHE A 804 -33.30 -0.46 15.34
CA PHE A 804 -34.06 -1.51 16.03
C PHE A 804 -33.90 -2.90 15.38
N GLU A 805 -33.88 -2.95 14.05
CA GLU A 805 -33.77 -4.16 13.24
C GLU A 805 -32.47 -4.96 13.47
N VAL A 806 -31.41 -4.32 13.98
CA VAL A 806 -30.11 -4.97 14.21
C VAL A 806 -30.17 -5.89 15.43
N GLY A 807 -30.68 -5.40 16.55
CA GLY A 807 -30.78 -6.15 17.81
C GLY A 807 -32.03 -7.03 17.91
N ASN A 808 -33.11 -6.70 17.19
CA ASN A 808 -34.40 -7.41 17.28
C ASN A 808 -34.32 -8.94 17.10
N PRO A 809 -33.59 -9.50 16.12
CA PRO A 809 -33.49 -10.96 15.95
C PRO A 809 -32.41 -11.61 16.83
N VAL A 810 -31.62 -10.83 17.57
CA VAL A 810 -30.50 -11.32 18.40
C VAL A 810 -31.02 -11.62 19.80
N ILE A 811 -31.35 -12.88 20.09
CA ILE A 811 -31.94 -13.27 21.38
C ILE A 811 -30.86 -13.70 22.36
N THR A 812 -30.78 -13.05 23.52
CA THR A 812 -29.80 -13.36 24.58
C THR A 812 -30.44 -13.33 25.97
N GLY A 813 -29.75 -13.93 26.95
CA GLY A 813 -30.09 -13.81 28.38
C GLY A 813 -30.55 -15.11 29.04
N GLU A 814 -30.87 -16.16 28.27
CA GLU A 814 -31.17 -17.47 28.85
C GLU A 814 -29.95 -18.06 29.56
N ALA A 815 -28.76 -17.84 28.99
CA ALA A 815 -27.52 -18.30 29.59
C ALA A 815 -27.23 -17.74 30.99
N LEU A 816 -27.87 -16.63 31.40
CA LEU A 816 -27.75 -16.08 32.75
C LEU A 816 -28.22 -17.06 33.82
N LYS A 817 -29.04 -18.07 33.48
CA LYS A 817 -29.37 -19.20 34.39
C LYS A 817 -28.13 -19.91 34.93
N ARG A 818 -27.01 -19.88 34.18
CA ARG A 818 -25.72 -20.47 34.55
C ARG A 818 -24.92 -19.62 35.53
N THR A 819 -25.30 -18.36 35.73
CA THR A 819 -24.64 -17.46 36.69
C THR A 819 -25.25 -17.63 38.10
N PRO A 820 -24.52 -17.30 39.19
CA PRO A 820 -25.05 -17.38 40.55
C PRO A 820 -26.31 -16.52 40.76
N ARG A 821 -27.18 -16.91 41.71
CA ARG A 821 -28.35 -16.08 42.09
C ARG A 821 -27.97 -14.73 42.70
N SER A 822 -26.73 -14.58 43.16
CA SER A 822 -26.16 -13.30 43.60
C SER A 822 -25.78 -12.37 42.45
N ASN A 823 -25.96 -12.77 41.18
CA ASN A 823 -25.76 -11.89 40.04
C ASN A 823 -27.00 -10.98 39.85
N PRO A 824 -26.86 -9.65 39.99
CA PRO A 824 -27.97 -8.70 39.83
C PRO A 824 -28.54 -8.68 38.40
N VAL A 825 -27.73 -8.96 37.38
CA VAL A 825 -28.15 -9.01 35.98
C VAL A 825 -29.04 -10.22 35.72
N ARG A 826 -28.70 -11.37 36.31
CA ARG A 826 -29.59 -12.54 36.31
C ARG A 826 -30.94 -12.18 36.92
N ARG A 827 -30.95 -11.46 38.04
CA ARG A 827 -32.18 -11.05 38.71
C ARG A 827 -33.02 -10.08 37.86
N ALA A 828 -32.39 -9.17 37.12
CA ALA A 828 -33.09 -8.29 36.18
C ALA A 828 -33.88 -9.10 35.15
N PHE A 829 -33.26 -10.12 34.55
CA PHE A 829 -33.89 -11.01 33.57
C PHE A 829 -34.95 -11.95 34.19
N GLU A 830 -34.86 -12.26 35.49
CA GLU A 830 -35.92 -13.01 36.22
C GLU A 830 -37.15 -12.15 36.50
N LEU A 831 -36.98 -10.84 36.71
CA LEU A 831 -38.06 -9.90 37.08
C LEU A 831 -38.78 -9.31 35.86
N ARG A 832 -38.04 -8.99 34.79
CA ARG A 832 -38.58 -8.42 33.56
C ARG A 832 -39.36 -9.48 32.78
N LEU A 833 -40.57 -9.14 32.31
CA LEU A 833 -41.38 -10.03 31.47
C LEU A 833 -41.29 -9.68 29.98
N PHE A 834 -40.71 -10.54 29.16
CA PHE A 834 -40.78 -10.46 27.70
C PHE A 834 -41.83 -11.43 27.15
N ARG A 835 -42.77 -10.95 26.33
CA ARG A 835 -43.88 -11.78 25.78
C ARG A 835 -44.65 -12.60 26.84
N LYS A 836 -44.93 -11.98 28.00
CA LYS A 836 -45.64 -12.56 29.15
C LYS A 836 -44.92 -13.72 29.87
N ARG A 837 -43.62 -13.91 29.63
CA ARG A 837 -42.74 -14.81 30.40
C ARG A 837 -41.56 -14.03 30.97
N PRO A 838 -40.90 -14.47 32.06
CA PRO A 838 -39.62 -13.91 32.48
C PRO A 838 -38.64 -13.86 31.30
N SER A 839 -37.85 -12.80 31.18
CA SER A 839 -36.88 -12.63 30.08
C SER A 839 -35.80 -13.70 30.11
N ILE A 840 -35.44 -14.20 31.30
CA ILE A 840 -34.53 -15.35 31.49
C ILE A 840 -35.09 -16.65 30.83
N GLU A 841 -36.40 -16.69 30.64
CA GLU A 841 -37.30 -17.54 29.85
C GLU A 841 -36.97 -18.04 28.44
N GLY A 842 -35.72 -18.16 28.00
CA GLY A 842 -35.43 -18.25 26.56
C GLY A 842 -35.05 -16.89 25.95
N GLY A 843 -34.54 -15.99 26.79
CA GLY A 843 -33.96 -14.71 26.40
C GLY A 843 -34.95 -13.66 25.92
N GLN A 844 -34.40 -12.51 25.54
CA GLN A 844 -35.08 -11.41 24.87
C GLN A 844 -34.15 -10.80 23.80
N PRO A 845 -34.67 -9.95 22.89
CA PRO A 845 -33.85 -9.24 21.92
C PRO A 845 -32.72 -8.41 22.57
N SER A 846 -31.62 -8.24 21.83
CA SER A 846 -30.40 -7.59 22.32
C SER A 846 -30.17 -6.26 21.60
N TYR A 847 -31.03 -5.28 21.88
CA TYR A 847 -30.97 -3.97 21.24
C TYR A 847 -29.71 -3.22 21.69
N ASP A 848 -29.57 -3.05 23.00
CA ASP A 848 -28.52 -2.24 23.60
C ASP A 848 -27.15 -2.91 23.55
N GLN A 849 -27.11 -4.23 23.74
CA GLN A 849 -25.87 -4.98 23.71
C GLN A 849 -25.24 -4.96 22.31
N ALA A 850 -26.04 -4.98 21.25
CA ALA A 850 -25.50 -4.89 19.90
C ALA A 850 -24.81 -3.53 19.66
N ALA A 851 -25.38 -2.44 20.20
CA ALA A 851 -24.83 -1.10 20.03
C ALA A 851 -23.55 -0.92 20.88
N ALA A 852 -23.58 -1.36 22.13
CA ALA A 852 -22.42 -1.33 23.02
C ALA A 852 -21.28 -2.23 22.53
N PHE A 853 -21.60 -3.38 21.93
CA PHE A 853 -20.59 -4.27 21.34
C PHE A 853 -19.87 -3.59 20.18
N TYR A 854 -20.62 -2.90 19.30
CA TYR A 854 -20.04 -2.09 18.24
C TYR A 854 -19.22 -0.91 18.82
N ALA A 855 -19.73 -0.23 19.86
CA ALA A 855 -19.04 0.91 20.48
C ALA A 855 -17.63 0.57 21.00
N VAL A 856 -17.44 -0.65 21.52
CA VAL A 856 -16.14 -1.12 22.02
C VAL A 856 -15.28 -1.74 20.92
N ARG A 857 -15.83 -2.63 20.09
CA ARG A 857 -15.01 -3.40 19.12
C ARG A 857 -14.87 -2.75 17.76
N GLY A 858 -15.74 -1.80 17.44
CA GLY A 858 -15.76 -1.02 16.22
C GLY A 858 -16.04 -1.85 14.97
N GLU A 859 -15.52 -1.35 13.86
CA GLU A 859 -15.60 -1.96 12.53
C GLU A 859 -15.12 -3.42 12.53
N ASN A 860 -15.96 -4.30 11.99
CA ASN A 860 -15.65 -5.70 11.74
C ASN A 860 -16.54 -6.19 10.59
N ALA A 861 -15.97 -6.40 9.41
CA ALA A 861 -16.71 -6.82 8.22
C ALA A 861 -17.41 -8.18 8.38
N GLU A 862 -16.91 -9.05 9.27
CA GLU A 862 -17.57 -10.32 9.58
C GLU A 862 -18.84 -10.17 10.41
N LEU A 863 -19.06 -9.01 11.05
CA LEU A 863 -20.21 -8.75 11.94
C LEU A 863 -21.12 -7.62 11.44
N TRP A 864 -20.56 -6.61 10.80
CA TRP A 864 -21.21 -5.34 10.48
C TRP A 864 -21.04 -4.98 9.00
N ASN A 865 -22.09 -4.40 8.41
CA ASN A 865 -22.01 -3.59 7.20
C ASN A 865 -22.17 -2.12 7.61
N GLU A 866 -21.32 -1.23 7.08
CA GLU A 866 -21.41 0.22 7.30
C GLU A 866 -21.87 0.95 6.05
N GLU A 867 -22.90 1.79 6.20
CA GLU A 867 -23.34 2.72 5.18
C GLU A 867 -22.94 4.15 5.58
N ARG A 868 -22.14 4.79 4.72
CA ARG A 868 -21.65 6.18 4.85
C ARG A 868 -22.20 7.05 3.72
N GLY A 869 -22.06 8.37 3.85
CA GLY A 869 -22.59 9.30 2.85
C GLY A 869 -24.10 9.53 3.00
N GLY A 870 -24.62 9.34 4.21
CA GLY A 870 -26.00 9.62 4.58
C GLY A 870 -26.13 10.18 5.98
N ARG A 871 -27.35 10.53 6.37
CA ARG A 871 -27.71 10.97 7.71
C ARG A 871 -29.09 10.50 8.11
N VAL A 872 -29.32 10.42 9.42
CA VAL A 872 -30.65 10.20 9.98
C VAL A 872 -31.43 11.52 10.02
N VAL A 873 -32.65 11.50 9.51
CA VAL A 873 -33.65 12.56 9.66
C VAL A 873 -34.79 12.03 10.50
N ILE A 874 -35.16 12.79 11.54
CA ILE A 874 -36.23 12.46 12.46
C ILE A 874 -37.35 13.52 12.30
N ASP A 875 -38.60 13.08 12.19
CA ASP A 875 -39.76 13.98 12.11
C ASP A 875 -40.32 14.34 13.50
N GLU A 876 -41.34 15.20 13.52
CA GLU A 876 -41.99 15.67 14.76
C GLU A 876 -42.65 14.53 15.56
N GLN A 877 -42.99 13.42 14.91
CA GLN A 877 -43.62 12.26 15.53
C GLN A 877 -42.59 11.20 15.95
N GLY A 878 -41.29 11.42 15.69
CA GLY A 878 -40.20 10.53 16.05
C GLY A 878 -39.89 9.43 15.02
N PHE A 879 -40.44 9.50 13.80
CA PHE A 879 -40.04 8.56 12.75
C PHE A 879 -38.68 8.94 12.18
N SER A 880 -37.78 7.97 12.15
CA SER A 880 -36.42 8.11 11.63
C SER A 880 -36.32 7.57 10.20
N ARG A 881 -35.61 8.27 9.33
CA ARG A 881 -35.23 7.78 7.98
C ARG A 881 -33.77 8.08 7.68
N TRP A 882 -33.12 7.18 6.97
CA TRP A 882 -31.79 7.42 6.40
C TRP A 882 -31.92 8.14 5.05
N VAL A 883 -31.18 9.23 4.85
CA VAL A 883 -31.17 10.01 3.61
C VAL A 883 -29.75 10.30 3.18
N SER A 884 -29.49 10.31 1.87
CA SER A 884 -28.16 10.61 1.32
C SER A 884 -27.70 12.02 1.69
N ASP A 885 -26.44 12.13 2.11
CA ASP A 885 -25.75 13.36 2.46
C ASP A 885 -24.23 13.07 2.50
N ALA A 886 -23.53 13.39 1.42
CA ALA A 886 -22.10 13.13 1.29
C ALA A 886 -21.23 13.95 2.26
N THR A 887 -21.80 14.99 2.89
CA THR A 887 -21.08 15.86 3.85
C THR A 887 -21.27 15.42 5.30
N SER A 888 -22.21 14.51 5.55
CA SER A 888 -22.53 13.98 6.86
C SER A 888 -21.41 13.09 7.42
N ARG A 889 -21.19 13.20 8.73
CA ARG A 889 -20.30 12.32 9.50
C ARG A 889 -21.07 11.19 10.19
N GLN A 890 -22.25 10.84 9.69
CA GLN A 890 -23.05 9.76 10.26
C GLN A 890 -22.80 8.45 9.54
N VAL A 891 -22.93 7.36 10.28
CA VAL A 891 -22.79 5.99 9.79
C VAL A 891 -24.03 5.22 10.19
N MET A 892 -24.64 4.48 9.27
CA MET A 892 -25.67 3.50 9.60
C MET A 892 -25.04 2.11 9.61
N VAL A 893 -25.24 1.37 10.70
CA VAL A 893 -24.68 0.02 10.86
C VAL A 893 -25.80 -1.01 10.77
N THR A 894 -25.61 -2.00 9.90
CA THR A 894 -26.46 -3.20 9.82
C THR A 894 -25.63 -4.45 10.08
N ARG A 895 -26.29 -5.58 10.37
CA ARG A 895 -25.60 -6.85 10.64
C ARG A 895 -25.21 -7.54 9.33
N SER A 896 -23.94 -7.96 9.19
CA SER A 896 -23.46 -8.79 8.07
C SER A 896 -23.48 -10.30 8.37
N CYS A 897 -23.68 -10.68 9.63
CA CYS A 897 -23.67 -12.07 10.09
C CYS A 897 -25.07 -12.64 10.46
N PRO A 898 -25.18 -13.96 10.64
CA PRO A 898 -26.36 -14.58 11.24
C PRO A 898 -26.58 -14.10 12.70
N PRO A 899 -27.83 -13.84 13.14
CA PRO A 899 -28.13 -13.38 14.50
C PRO A 899 -27.53 -14.26 15.61
N GLU A 900 -27.46 -15.57 15.38
CA GLU A 900 -26.99 -16.57 16.34
C GLU A 900 -25.48 -16.45 16.59
N LEU A 901 -24.71 -15.98 15.61
CA LEU A 901 -23.29 -15.72 15.81
C LEU A 901 -23.09 -14.55 16.78
N LEU A 902 -23.80 -13.44 16.56
CA LEU A 902 -23.73 -12.27 17.42
C LEU A 902 -24.28 -12.58 18.82
N ALA A 903 -25.42 -13.29 18.92
CA ALA A 903 -26.00 -13.72 20.19
C ALA A 903 -25.02 -14.55 21.03
N ARG A 904 -24.30 -15.51 20.43
CA ARG A 904 -23.30 -16.31 21.15
C ARG A 904 -22.16 -15.45 21.71
N GLN A 905 -21.71 -14.44 20.98
CA GLN A 905 -20.64 -13.56 21.44
C GLN A 905 -21.10 -12.65 22.59
N ILE A 906 -22.32 -12.09 22.48
CA ILE A 906 -22.93 -11.27 23.54
C ILE A 906 -23.21 -12.11 24.79
N GLU A 907 -23.82 -13.30 24.65
CA GLU A 907 -24.09 -14.17 25.80
C GLU A 907 -22.81 -14.59 26.53
N ALA A 908 -21.74 -14.90 25.79
CA ALA A 908 -20.46 -15.28 26.40
C ALA A 908 -19.86 -14.16 27.26
N LEU A 909 -20.14 -12.90 26.93
CA LEU A 909 -19.73 -11.74 27.73
C LEU A 909 -20.67 -11.51 28.91
N MET A 910 -22.00 -11.57 28.69
CA MET A 910 -23.00 -11.35 29.75
C MET A 910 -22.87 -12.34 30.91
N VAL A 911 -22.47 -13.60 30.64
CA VAL A 911 -22.32 -14.62 31.68
C VAL A 911 -20.91 -14.70 32.27
N ALA A 912 -19.98 -13.85 31.82
CA ALA A 912 -18.63 -13.87 32.33
C ALA A 912 -18.61 -13.54 33.83
N PRO A 913 -17.91 -14.32 34.66
CA PRO A 913 -17.78 -14.03 36.08
C PRO A 913 -16.86 -12.80 36.29
N PRO A 914 -17.06 -12.01 37.36
CA PRO A 914 -16.14 -10.92 37.71
C PRO A 914 -14.70 -11.41 37.87
N LYS A 915 -13.73 -10.67 37.32
CA LYS A 915 -12.29 -10.92 37.49
C LYS A 915 -11.91 -10.95 38.98
N GLY A 916 -11.31 -12.06 39.42
CA GLY A 916 -10.94 -12.30 40.82
C GLY A 916 -11.92 -13.15 41.64
N SER A 917 -13.08 -13.52 41.09
CA SER A 917 -14.01 -14.45 41.76
C SER A 917 -13.53 -15.91 41.67
N THR A 918 -12.67 -16.34 42.60
CA THR A 918 -12.34 -17.76 42.79
C THR A 918 -13.42 -18.47 43.61
N THR A 919 -14.63 -18.58 43.06
CA THR A 919 -15.57 -19.60 43.53
C THR A 919 -15.33 -20.88 42.73
N LYS A 920 -14.69 -21.87 43.37
CA LYS A 920 -14.70 -23.27 42.93
C LYS A 920 -16.14 -23.65 42.58
N GLN A 921 -16.37 -24.13 41.35
CA GLN A 921 -17.62 -24.82 41.02
C GLN A 921 -17.78 -26.02 41.98
N PRO A 922 -18.91 -26.18 42.69
CA PRO A 922 -19.29 -27.47 43.22
C PRO A 922 -19.63 -28.38 42.04
N GLN A 923 -19.11 -29.61 42.06
CA GLN A 923 -19.39 -30.68 41.09
C GLN A 923 -20.88 -31.02 41.01
#